data_AF-A0A964P9M7-F1
#
_entry.id   AF-A0A964P9M7-F1
#
_cell.length_a   1.000
_cell.length_b   1.000
_cell.length_c   1.000
_cell.angle_alpha   90.00
_cell.angle_beta   90.00
_cell.angle_gamma   90.00
#
_symmetry.space_group_name_H-M   'P 1'
#
loop_
_entity.id
_entity.type
_entity.pdbx_description
1 polymer ?
#
loop_
_entity_poly.entity_id
_entity_poly.type
_entity_poly.pdbx_seq_one_letter_code
_entity_poly.pdbx_strand_id
1 'polypeptide(L)'
;MKSIMRFCLRSCCLLAVVLAVTVNPARGQEPTWKAGVAKAIITPEKGVWLAGYGSKRPPDGKLHELWIKALALEDPKGNLAVLVTSDFQGVPKEMSDRVFVQLKNKLKLERHQVMITFSHNHCGPRLGLDLVDYYPIEAEQVKLVDEYTSLMETKMVEMIAESLTKLTPATLAIGEGRTTFAVNRRNNRESDVPLLLAKGEPLKGPVDHSVPVMTVSGPDRKLVAIVFGYACHPTTLSFTKWCGDYPGFAQIAIEKNHPGALAMFVNTCGGDQNPLPRRKVELCEKYGHMLADAVEEALKKPLKSVSAGLRTAFEYVELPYDQVITREELQTFTKDQNAIRKRWAERMLKKLDGGEKFAPTYPYPLHAWRLGKEMLVIGMGAETVVDYAIRFKVKYGPGTWVCGYADDMISYIPSRRVWLEGGYEGGSNLYEYGRPALRWAGDVEERIAESVDKLVKAVREKAPQKKAFVIGIDGCRPDALLAAKAPNLQKLIENGAFSDKAQTGDMTASGSGWGSLLTGVWREKHGVRGNDFKLSNFAEFPDMLARVKKARPSSFVASIVHWAPIQQQIVKKADVTVSYKTDAEVAKAAIQLLSEKNPDLLFVHLDDVDGAGHKYGFHPTQPKYLAAIEKADEYVGALLKAVKDRKSFDLEDWLIIVSTDHGGSGKGHGQNIPEHRTIFLLVAGKSAARGTIEPAPGIVDIAPTVFQHLDIPINPKWSLDGKAVGLKATASPTVGQVRDSVAIANRKLLPADRLDCERIALGDDDDYKPDLVLLPNGELILVAFHQHKKEGNKVLEQNLLFRSRDGGKTWSKPEKLAQLGREPYLTVLKDGTLFMTGHLLANDVRNQHGYIHGYLHRTTDAGKSWESIRIESEGIKPKASNHSTRNVLQLADGTLLLGVDYDGGDGPFLMWRSKDNGKTWDKTGKCEPKDFKSKYGFFGGETWLWQARSGKIWALVRVDSNELPIKDRPIKAGNDQSDHFILFSSADRGKTFDRIRDFGDYGEMYMSILRLQDKRLLLTFTVRDLNPPLGVRAIPGLETDDGFEFDFAKDRVILDTKTGKRPQGGGFGPTVQLKDGTLVTSYSYRSQDNKTHLEVVRWKLPTK
;
A
#
# COMPACT_ATOMS: atom_id res chain seq x y z
N MET A 1 33.31 52.51 62.09
CA MET A 1 34.19 53.61 61.61
C MET A 1 34.66 53.22 60.21
N LYS A 2 34.65 54.09 59.18
CA LYS A 2 35.77 54.97 58.71
C LYS A 2 37.11 54.18 58.66
N SER A 3 37.87 54.05 57.57
CA SER A 3 37.99 54.77 56.26
C SER A 3 38.36 53.75 55.11
N ILE A 4 38.04 53.91 53.81
CA ILE A 4 38.56 54.84 52.76
C ILE A 4 40.09 54.62 52.56
N MET A 5 40.70 54.29 51.40
CA MET A 5 40.42 54.38 49.93
C MET A 5 41.35 53.35 49.14
N ARG A 6 41.39 53.08 47.80
CA ARG A 6 40.64 53.43 46.54
C ARG A 6 40.81 52.34 45.43
N PHE A 7 40.27 52.63 44.24
CA PHE A 7 40.07 51.93 42.94
C PHE A 7 41.25 51.41 42.04
N CYS A 8 40.89 50.48 41.12
CA CYS A 8 41.34 50.28 39.71
C CYS A 8 42.65 49.55 39.30
N LEU A 9 42.56 48.26 38.94
CA LEU A 9 42.43 47.78 37.54
C LEU A 9 41.87 46.33 37.53
N ARG A 10 41.65 45.68 36.37
CA ARG A 10 40.88 44.40 36.28
C ARG A 10 41.72 43.14 35.94
N SER A 11 41.25 42.02 36.50
CA SER A 11 41.41 40.61 36.08
C SER A 11 42.63 39.80 36.57
N CYS A 12 42.38 38.48 36.69
CA CYS A 12 43.30 37.33 36.91
C CYS A 12 43.73 36.96 38.35
N CYS A 13 44.09 35.67 38.52
CA CYS A 13 44.64 34.96 39.71
C CYS A 13 43.65 34.67 40.87
N LEU A 14 43.48 33.42 41.38
CA LEU A 14 44.37 32.42 42.04
C LEU A 14 44.64 32.73 43.54
N LEU A 15 44.65 31.80 44.52
CA LEU A 15 44.32 30.34 44.59
C LEU A 15 44.17 29.89 46.10
N ALA A 16 43.66 28.66 46.33
CA ALA A 16 43.81 27.80 47.55
C ALA A 16 42.91 28.14 48.78
N VAL A 17 42.60 27.23 49.74
CA VAL A 17 43.11 25.88 50.09
C VAL A 17 41.96 24.88 50.40
N VAL A 18 42.09 23.62 49.94
CA VAL A 18 41.45 22.33 50.34
C VAL A 18 40.02 22.29 50.93
N LEU A 19 39.15 21.53 50.23
CA LEU A 19 38.17 20.61 50.82
C LEU A 19 38.11 19.34 49.94
N ALA A 20 37.76 18.18 50.51
CA ALA A 20 37.99 16.89 49.85
C ALA A 20 37.08 16.66 48.61
N VAL A 21 37.69 16.55 47.43
CA VAL A 21 37.04 16.09 46.21
C VAL A 21 37.38 14.61 46.00
N THR A 22 36.37 13.75 46.04
CA THR A 22 36.53 12.34 45.67
C THR A 22 36.93 12.22 44.20
N VAL A 23 37.86 11.31 43.89
CA VAL A 23 38.18 10.95 42.51
C VAL A 23 37.00 10.15 41.97
N ASN A 24 36.00 10.86 41.47
CA ASN A 24 34.85 10.29 40.79
C ASN A 24 35.39 9.70 39.48
N PRO A 25 35.38 8.37 39.27
CA PRO A 25 35.89 7.79 38.04
C PRO A 25 35.10 8.37 36.86
N ALA A 26 35.79 8.70 35.78
CA ALA A 26 35.17 9.33 34.61
C ALA A 26 33.96 8.51 34.15
N ARG A 27 32.75 9.01 34.45
CA ARG A 27 31.49 8.28 34.29
C ARG A 27 31.28 8.02 32.80
N GLY A 28 31.63 6.81 32.38
CA GLY A 28 31.59 6.41 30.98
C GLY A 28 30.19 6.62 30.43
N GLN A 29 30.10 6.97 29.14
CA GLN A 29 28.83 6.88 28.43
C GLN A 29 28.30 5.46 28.59
N GLU A 30 27.13 5.33 29.20
CA GLU A 30 26.40 4.07 29.27
C GLU A 30 26.17 3.59 27.82
N PRO A 31 26.40 2.30 27.50
CA PRO A 31 26.43 1.82 26.12
C PRO A 31 25.06 2.02 25.45
N THR A 32 25.01 2.93 24.48
CA THR A 32 23.75 3.40 23.89
C THR A 32 23.32 2.62 22.64
N TRP A 33 24.06 1.59 22.25
CA TRP A 33 23.69 0.66 21.19
C TRP A 33 23.70 -0.77 21.75
N LYS A 34 23.07 -1.71 21.07
CA LYS A 34 23.49 -3.13 21.11
C LYS A 34 24.07 -3.52 19.76
N ALA A 35 25.01 -4.46 19.77
CA ALA A 35 25.51 -5.12 18.57
C ALA A 35 25.58 -6.62 18.79
N GLY A 36 25.35 -7.39 17.73
CA GLY A 36 25.46 -8.84 17.71
C GLY A 36 26.00 -9.31 16.37
N VAL A 37 26.90 -10.29 16.38
CA VAL A 37 27.72 -10.63 15.20
C VAL A 37 27.86 -12.14 14.98
N ALA A 38 27.86 -12.54 13.71
CA ALA A 38 27.99 -13.92 13.27
C ALA A 38 28.76 -14.02 11.94
N LYS A 39 29.42 -15.16 11.68
CA LYS A 39 30.02 -15.47 10.38
C LYS A 39 29.91 -16.94 10.03
N ALA A 40 29.78 -17.25 8.74
CA ALA A 40 29.78 -18.61 8.22
C ALA A 40 30.71 -18.74 7.00
N ILE A 41 31.31 -19.93 6.84
CA ILE A 41 32.05 -20.28 5.62
C ILE A 41 31.04 -20.55 4.49
N ILE A 42 31.31 -19.92 3.33
CA ILE A 42 30.55 -20.06 2.08
C ILE A 42 31.39 -20.66 0.95
N THR A 43 32.65 -21.02 1.18
CA THR A 43 33.44 -21.78 0.20
C THR A 43 32.72 -23.08 -0.19
N PRO A 44 32.53 -23.39 -1.49
CA PRO A 44 31.89 -24.64 -1.90
C PRO A 44 32.70 -25.88 -1.52
N GLU A 45 31.98 -26.94 -1.14
CA GLU A 45 32.55 -28.30 -0.96
C GLU A 45 32.61 -29.08 -2.28
N LYS A 46 31.74 -28.73 -3.24
CA LYS A 46 31.67 -29.29 -4.60
C LYS A 46 32.24 -28.31 -5.62
N GLY A 47 32.67 -28.81 -6.78
CA GLY A 47 33.34 -28.03 -7.84
C GLY A 47 32.47 -27.02 -8.61
N VAL A 48 31.79 -26.10 -7.91
CA VAL A 48 31.00 -25.00 -8.50
C VAL A 48 31.94 -24.00 -9.21
N TRP A 49 31.68 -23.70 -10.48
CA TRP A 49 32.55 -22.81 -11.26
C TRP A 49 32.58 -21.35 -10.75
N LEU A 50 33.72 -20.70 -11.00
CA LEU A 50 33.97 -19.31 -10.64
C LEU A 50 33.27 -18.36 -11.61
N ALA A 51 32.68 -17.29 -11.09
CA ALA A 51 31.91 -16.31 -11.86
C ALA A 51 32.73 -15.05 -12.24
N GLY A 52 32.10 -14.04 -12.82
CA GLY A 52 32.68 -12.73 -13.13
C GLY A 52 33.39 -12.57 -14.48
N TYR A 53 34.10 -13.59 -14.98
CA TYR A 53 34.71 -13.56 -16.32
C TYR A 53 34.00 -14.54 -17.28
N GLY A 54 33.68 -14.09 -18.50
CA GLY A 54 32.92 -14.84 -19.53
C GLY A 54 33.66 -16.04 -20.16
N SER A 55 34.10 -16.99 -19.34
CA SER A 55 34.87 -18.18 -19.71
C SER A 55 34.59 -19.32 -18.72
N LYS A 56 34.72 -20.58 -19.17
CA LYS A 56 34.57 -21.76 -18.30
C LYS A 56 35.74 -21.82 -17.31
N ARG A 57 35.46 -21.60 -16.01
CA ARG A 57 36.46 -21.56 -14.93
C ARG A 57 36.14 -22.59 -13.83
N PRO A 58 36.50 -23.87 -14.03
CA PRO A 58 36.38 -24.89 -12.98
C PRO A 58 37.36 -24.58 -11.83
N PRO A 59 36.99 -24.89 -10.57
CA PRO A 59 37.82 -24.55 -9.42
C PRO A 59 39.07 -25.44 -9.26
N ASP A 60 40.21 -24.82 -8.96
CA ASP A 60 41.48 -25.46 -8.61
C ASP A 60 41.78 -25.27 -7.10
N GLY A 61 40.85 -25.73 -6.26
CA GLY A 61 40.88 -25.51 -4.82
C GLY A 61 40.71 -24.03 -4.45
N LYS A 62 41.40 -23.59 -3.39
CA LYS A 62 41.27 -22.24 -2.81
C LYS A 62 42.61 -21.69 -2.31
N LEU A 63 42.74 -20.36 -2.23
CA LEU A 63 43.83 -19.72 -1.48
C LEU A 63 43.45 -19.56 0.01
N HIS A 64 42.20 -19.21 0.28
CA HIS A 64 41.65 -19.03 1.63
C HIS A 64 40.13 -19.24 1.60
N GLU A 65 39.48 -19.24 2.77
CA GLU A 65 38.02 -19.35 2.84
C GLU A 65 37.30 -18.10 2.35
N LEU A 66 36.14 -18.30 1.72
CA LEU A 66 35.14 -17.28 1.43
C LEU A 66 34.14 -17.21 2.60
N TRP A 67 33.75 -16.01 3.02
CA TRP A 67 32.90 -15.77 4.18
C TRP A 67 31.61 -15.02 3.87
N ILE A 68 30.57 -15.31 4.65
CA ILE A 68 29.45 -14.39 4.88
C ILE A 68 29.46 -13.97 6.36
N LYS A 69 29.17 -12.69 6.62
CA LYS A 69 29.23 -12.09 7.97
C LYS A 69 28.01 -11.18 8.17
N ALA A 70 27.44 -11.19 9.37
CA ALA A 70 26.35 -10.32 9.77
C ALA A 70 26.70 -9.48 11.01
N LEU A 71 26.26 -8.22 10.98
CA LEU A 71 26.27 -7.28 12.09
C LEU A 71 24.84 -6.79 12.32
N ALA A 72 24.19 -7.31 13.36
CA ALA A 72 22.95 -6.78 13.90
C ALA A 72 23.24 -5.59 14.82
N LEU A 73 22.43 -4.54 14.70
CA LEU A 73 22.49 -3.31 15.52
C LEU A 73 21.09 -2.98 16.06
N GLU A 74 21.01 -2.66 17.35
CA GLU A 74 19.79 -2.20 18.02
C GLU A 74 20.01 -0.83 18.68
N ASP A 75 19.08 0.11 18.50
CA ASP A 75 19.08 1.38 19.24
C ASP A 75 18.30 1.29 20.58
N PRO A 76 18.36 2.28 21.48
CA PRO A 76 17.69 2.25 22.79
C PRO A 76 16.15 2.20 22.77
N LYS A 77 15.54 2.14 21.58
CA LYS A 77 14.09 2.05 21.38
C LYS A 77 13.68 0.73 20.73
N GLY A 78 14.63 -0.20 20.53
CA GLY A 78 14.39 -1.47 19.87
C GLY A 78 14.32 -1.37 18.33
N ASN A 79 14.76 -0.27 17.72
CA ASN A 79 14.89 -0.23 16.26
C ASN A 79 16.07 -1.13 15.87
N LEU A 80 15.84 -2.10 14.97
CA LEU A 80 16.83 -3.08 14.50
C LEU A 80 17.24 -2.83 13.05
N ALA A 81 18.52 -3.05 12.75
CA ALA A 81 19.03 -3.30 11.39
C ALA A 81 20.12 -4.38 11.40
N VAL A 82 20.30 -5.08 10.27
CA VAL A 82 21.34 -6.09 10.07
C VAL A 82 22.09 -5.84 8.77
N LEU A 83 23.35 -5.43 8.86
CA LEU A 83 24.24 -5.38 7.69
C LEU A 83 24.81 -6.77 7.45
N VAL A 84 24.71 -7.26 6.21
CA VAL A 84 25.38 -8.48 5.76
C VAL A 84 26.47 -8.11 4.76
N THR A 85 27.67 -8.68 4.93
CA THR A 85 28.79 -8.58 3.99
C THR A 85 29.20 -9.99 3.54
N SER A 86 29.50 -10.18 2.26
CA SER A 86 29.79 -11.51 1.69
C SER A 86 30.90 -11.52 0.65
N ASP A 87 31.69 -12.58 0.65
CA ASP A 87 32.68 -12.87 -0.40
C ASP A 87 32.03 -13.51 -1.66
N PHE A 88 30.77 -13.16 -1.96
CA PHE A 88 30.10 -13.52 -3.22
C PHE A 88 30.55 -12.61 -4.38
N GLN A 89 30.47 -13.15 -5.61
CA GLN A 89 30.55 -12.33 -6.82
C GLN A 89 29.26 -11.54 -7.04
N GLY A 90 28.08 -12.14 -6.88
CA GLY A 90 26.82 -11.46 -7.13
C GLY A 90 25.66 -12.19 -6.46
N VAL A 91 24.69 -11.43 -5.97
CA VAL A 91 23.46 -11.97 -5.37
C VAL A 91 22.33 -11.70 -6.36
N PRO A 92 21.85 -12.70 -7.12
CA PRO A 92 20.76 -12.48 -8.06
C PRO A 92 19.45 -12.21 -7.31
N LYS A 93 18.63 -11.27 -7.80
CA LYS A 93 17.32 -10.90 -7.23
C LYS A 93 16.47 -12.08 -6.75
N GLU A 94 16.40 -13.16 -7.52
CA GLU A 94 15.57 -14.32 -7.18
C GLU A 94 16.03 -15.00 -5.88
N MET A 95 17.33 -14.94 -5.56
CA MET A 95 17.90 -15.44 -4.31
C MET A 95 17.60 -14.47 -3.15
N SER A 96 17.87 -13.17 -3.33
CA SER A 96 17.66 -12.19 -2.25
C SER A 96 16.18 -12.01 -1.90
N ASP A 97 15.27 -11.98 -2.87
CA ASP A 97 13.83 -11.94 -2.60
C ASP A 97 13.36 -13.17 -1.80
N ARG A 98 13.88 -14.37 -2.09
CA ARG A 98 13.61 -15.57 -1.26
C ARG A 98 14.16 -15.41 0.16
N VAL A 99 15.37 -14.89 0.33
CA VAL A 99 15.93 -14.57 1.65
C VAL A 99 15.06 -13.55 2.40
N PHE A 100 14.68 -12.43 1.79
CA PHE A 100 13.84 -11.41 2.43
C PHE A 100 12.46 -11.95 2.84
N VAL A 101 11.84 -12.81 2.03
CA VAL A 101 10.61 -13.53 2.41
C VAL A 101 10.85 -14.44 3.64
N GLN A 102 11.97 -15.17 3.67
CA GLN A 102 12.32 -15.98 4.84
C GLN A 102 12.60 -15.13 6.10
N LEU A 103 13.31 -14.00 5.97
CA LEU A 103 13.63 -13.10 7.08
C LEU A 103 12.37 -12.47 7.69
N LYS A 104 11.44 -11.97 6.85
CA LYS A 104 10.15 -11.44 7.30
C LYS A 104 9.31 -12.51 7.99
N ASN A 105 9.26 -13.73 7.44
CA ASN A 105 8.44 -14.81 7.98
C ASN A 105 9.01 -15.40 9.27
N LYS A 106 10.31 -15.73 9.30
CA LYS A 106 10.99 -16.40 10.42
C LYS A 106 11.43 -15.42 11.52
N LEU A 107 12.05 -14.30 11.16
CA LEU A 107 12.76 -13.39 12.09
C LEU A 107 12.05 -12.04 12.30
N LYS A 108 10.95 -11.78 11.59
CA LYS A 108 10.17 -10.53 11.61
C LYS A 108 10.97 -9.27 11.21
N LEU A 109 12.06 -9.45 10.46
CA LEU A 109 12.81 -8.35 9.86
C LEU A 109 12.15 -7.92 8.55
N GLU A 110 11.75 -6.65 8.46
CA GLU A 110 11.28 -6.03 7.22
C GLU A 110 12.45 -5.68 6.29
N ARG A 111 12.21 -5.58 4.97
CA ARG A 111 13.28 -5.37 3.98
C ARG A 111 14.14 -4.13 4.25
N HIS A 112 13.55 -3.03 4.72
CA HIS A 112 14.31 -1.82 5.06
C HIS A 112 15.31 -2.03 6.21
N GLN A 113 15.21 -3.11 6.99
CA GLN A 113 16.09 -3.41 8.12
C GLN A 113 17.31 -4.24 7.74
N VAL A 114 17.38 -4.86 6.56
CA VAL A 114 18.50 -5.75 6.19
C VAL A 114 19.07 -5.34 4.85
N MET A 115 20.40 -5.16 4.78
CA MET A 115 21.11 -4.80 3.57
C MET A 115 22.12 -5.90 3.25
N ILE A 116 21.94 -6.56 2.10
CA ILE A 116 22.78 -7.70 1.70
C ILE A 116 23.87 -7.21 0.75
N THR A 117 25.06 -6.92 1.27
CA THR A 117 26.18 -6.48 0.44
C THR A 117 27.12 -7.62 0.05
N PHE A 118 27.73 -7.50 -1.12
CA PHE A 118 28.72 -8.45 -1.61
C PHE A 118 29.99 -7.73 -2.07
N SER A 119 31.14 -8.36 -1.85
CA SER A 119 32.46 -7.85 -2.27
C SER A 119 32.55 -7.68 -3.79
N HIS A 120 31.83 -8.52 -4.55
CA HIS A 120 31.92 -8.63 -6.00
C HIS A 120 33.29 -9.13 -6.50
N ASN A 121 33.90 -10.08 -5.78
CA ASN A 121 35.15 -10.69 -6.23
C ASN A 121 34.92 -11.67 -7.40
N HIS A 122 35.83 -11.65 -8.38
CA HIS A 122 35.76 -12.51 -9.57
C HIS A 122 36.43 -13.88 -9.36
N CYS A 123 36.64 -14.30 -8.11
CA CYS A 123 37.17 -15.61 -7.75
C CYS A 123 36.20 -16.43 -6.87
N GLY A 124 34.98 -15.93 -6.66
CA GLY A 124 33.89 -16.64 -5.98
C GLY A 124 33.05 -17.50 -6.94
N PRO A 125 32.29 -18.48 -6.41
CA PRO A 125 31.37 -19.30 -7.18
C PRO A 125 30.15 -18.53 -7.70
N ARG A 126 29.55 -19.03 -8.79
CA ARG A 126 28.28 -18.52 -9.34
C ARG A 126 27.08 -18.82 -8.43
N LEU A 127 26.08 -17.93 -8.42
CA LEU A 127 24.80 -18.08 -7.72
C LEU A 127 23.61 -17.98 -8.70
N GLY A 128 22.61 -18.86 -8.51
CA GLY A 128 21.30 -18.85 -9.17
C GLY A 128 21.29 -18.50 -10.66
N LEU A 129 20.71 -17.35 -11.00
CA LEU A 129 20.59 -16.83 -12.36
C LEU A 129 21.61 -15.72 -12.72
N ASP A 130 22.55 -15.39 -11.83
CA ASP A 130 23.59 -14.38 -12.11
C ASP A 130 24.46 -14.81 -13.31
N LEU A 131 24.80 -13.89 -14.21
CA LEU A 131 25.59 -14.12 -15.43
C LEU A 131 25.23 -15.41 -16.21
N VAL A 132 23.95 -15.78 -16.30
CA VAL A 132 23.52 -17.11 -16.80
C VAL A 132 23.98 -17.46 -18.23
N ASP A 133 24.27 -16.46 -19.08
CA ASP A 133 24.73 -16.66 -20.45
C ASP A 133 26.27 -16.63 -20.62
N TYR A 134 27.05 -16.36 -19.55
CA TYR A 134 28.50 -16.11 -19.64
C TYR A 134 29.33 -17.32 -20.11
N TYR A 135 28.87 -18.53 -19.85
CA TYR A 135 29.54 -19.76 -20.27
C TYR A 135 28.52 -20.84 -20.70
N PRO A 136 28.95 -21.90 -21.40
CA PRO A 136 28.07 -23.01 -21.77
C PRO A 136 27.38 -23.62 -20.55
N ILE A 137 26.07 -23.85 -20.68
CA ILE A 137 25.21 -24.35 -19.61
C ILE A 137 25.32 -25.89 -19.57
N GLU A 138 26.32 -26.40 -18.86
CA GLU A 138 26.47 -27.83 -18.54
C GLU A 138 25.49 -28.20 -17.41
N ALA A 139 24.59 -29.16 -17.65
CA ALA A 139 23.46 -29.44 -16.75
C ALA A 139 23.85 -29.79 -15.31
N GLU A 140 24.96 -30.53 -15.11
CA GLU A 140 25.45 -30.83 -13.76
C GLU A 140 25.95 -29.56 -13.04
N GLN A 141 26.50 -28.57 -13.77
CA GLN A 141 26.92 -27.29 -13.17
C GLN A 141 25.74 -26.38 -12.85
N VAL A 142 24.63 -26.46 -13.58
CA VAL A 142 23.37 -25.80 -13.19
C VAL A 142 22.92 -26.35 -11.84
N LYS A 143 22.80 -27.68 -11.73
CA LYS A 143 22.43 -28.38 -10.50
C LYS A 143 23.37 -28.04 -9.33
N LEU A 144 24.69 -28.02 -9.55
CA LEU A 144 25.66 -27.64 -8.52
C LEU A 144 25.53 -26.18 -8.08
N VAL A 145 25.21 -25.25 -8.99
CA VAL A 145 24.90 -23.85 -8.64
C VAL A 145 23.58 -23.76 -7.87
N ASP A 146 22.53 -24.48 -8.25
CA ASP A 146 21.22 -24.44 -7.59
C ASP A 146 21.27 -25.04 -6.17
N GLU A 147 21.97 -26.17 -6.00
CA GLU A 147 22.28 -26.77 -4.69
C GLU A 147 23.05 -25.77 -3.80
N TYR A 148 24.12 -25.17 -4.34
CA TYR A 148 24.94 -24.20 -3.63
C TYR A 148 24.15 -22.93 -3.25
N THR A 149 23.33 -22.40 -4.17
CA THR A 149 22.49 -21.22 -3.92
C THR A 149 21.47 -21.48 -2.80
N SER A 150 20.81 -22.65 -2.83
CA SER A 150 19.86 -23.07 -1.79
C SER A 150 20.53 -23.20 -0.40
N LEU A 151 21.76 -23.69 -0.37
CA LEU A 151 22.58 -23.74 0.85
C LEU A 151 22.97 -22.32 1.33
N MET A 152 23.29 -21.40 0.42
CA MET A 152 23.63 -20.02 0.77
C MET A 152 22.44 -19.23 1.31
N GLU A 153 21.23 -19.42 0.77
CA GLU A 153 20.00 -18.83 1.34
C GLU A 153 19.77 -19.30 2.77
N THR A 154 19.97 -20.59 3.02
CA THR A 154 19.81 -21.22 4.34
C THR A 154 20.83 -20.67 5.33
N LYS A 155 22.13 -20.76 5.01
CA LYS A 155 23.23 -20.22 5.82
C LYS A 155 23.08 -18.72 6.11
N MET A 156 22.61 -17.92 5.15
CA MET A 156 22.42 -16.49 5.34
C MET A 156 21.32 -16.19 6.36
N VAL A 157 20.17 -16.86 6.27
CA VAL A 157 19.06 -16.70 7.22
C VAL A 157 19.44 -17.18 8.63
N GLU A 158 20.17 -18.29 8.73
CA GLU A 158 20.65 -18.83 10.01
C GLU A 158 21.69 -17.92 10.68
N MET A 159 22.69 -17.45 9.94
CA MET A 159 23.69 -16.50 10.42
C MET A 159 23.05 -15.15 10.83
N ILE A 160 22.04 -14.67 10.12
CA ILE A 160 21.29 -13.47 10.55
C ILE A 160 20.58 -13.75 11.88
N ALA A 161 19.92 -14.90 12.05
CA ALA A 161 19.30 -15.28 13.32
C ALA A 161 20.31 -15.36 14.48
N GLU A 162 21.50 -15.94 14.22
CA GLU A 162 22.61 -16.01 15.18
C GLU A 162 23.14 -14.61 15.57
N SER A 163 23.19 -13.66 14.63
CA SER A 163 23.60 -12.28 14.94
C SER A 163 22.60 -11.58 15.87
N LEU A 164 21.30 -11.89 15.77
CA LEU A 164 20.27 -11.33 16.65
C LEU A 164 20.33 -11.90 18.07
N THR A 165 20.58 -13.21 18.24
CA THR A 165 20.69 -13.83 19.58
C THR A 165 21.93 -13.36 20.35
N LYS A 166 22.89 -12.74 19.67
CA LYS A 166 24.14 -12.20 20.22
C LYS A 166 24.11 -10.69 20.51
N LEU A 167 22.94 -10.03 20.44
CA LEU A 167 22.80 -8.59 20.72
C LEU A 167 23.20 -8.24 22.17
N THR A 168 24.39 -7.66 22.33
CA THR A 168 24.97 -7.22 23.61
C THR A 168 25.30 -5.72 23.58
N PRO A 169 25.39 -5.02 24.73
CA PRO A 169 25.61 -3.57 24.75
C PRO A 169 26.93 -3.17 24.07
N ALA A 170 26.89 -2.12 23.25
CA ALA A 170 27.98 -1.73 22.37
C ALA A 170 28.09 -0.21 22.20
N THR A 171 29.22 0.22 21.64
CA THR A 171 29.44 1.59 21.16
C THR A 171 29.90 1.58 19.71
N LEU A 172 29.41 2.55 18.93
CA LEU A 172 29.75 2.74 17.52
C LEU A 172 30.59 4.01 17.33
N ALA A 173 31.58 3.96 16.44
CA ALA A 173 32.34 5.13 16.00
C ALA A 173 32.76 4.99 14.53
N ILE A 174 32.99 6.12 13.85
CA ILE A 174 33.39 6.18 12.44
C ILE A 174 34.70 6.95 12.25
N GLY A 175 35.44 6.57 11.21
CA GLY A 175 36.66 7.21 10.74
C GLY A 175 36.82 7.06 9.23
N GLU A 176 37.90 7.62 8.68
CA GLU A 176 38.21 7.54 7.26
C GLU A 176 39.72 7.37 7.03
N GLY A 177 40.07 6.34 6.28
CA GLY A 177 41.41 6.11 5.74
C GLY A 177 41.50 6.51 4.27
N ARG A 178 42.65 6.25 3.64
CA ARG A 178 42.85 6.48 2.21
C ARG A 178 43.74 5.39 1.62
N THR A 179 43.37 4.87 0.46
CA THR A 179 44.27 4.02 -0.35
C THR A 179 44.09 4.30 -1.84
N THR A 180 45.09 3.98 -2.65
CA THR A 180 45.29 4.61 -3.98
C THR A 180 45.43 3.64 -5.15
N PHE A 181 45.19 2.34 -4.95
CA PHE A 181 45.31 1.33 -6.02
C PHE A 181 44.10 1.24 -6.96
N ALA A 182 42.99 1.93 -6.66
CA ALA A 182 41.85 2.02 -7.55
C ALA A 182 42.17 2.98 -8.70
N VAL A 183 41.87 2.57 -9.93
CA VAL A 183 42.12 3.34 -11.14
C VAL A 183 40.89 3.29 -12.02
N ASN A 184 40.43 4.46 -12.49
CA ASN A 184 39.31 4.51 -13.43
C ASN A 184 39.71 3.84 -14.74
N ARG A 185 39.07 2.73 -15.07
CA ARG A 185 39.46 1.88 -16.22
C ARG A 185 38.98 2.41 -17.56
N ARG A 186 38.07 3.40 -17.57
CA ARG A 186 37.48 3.97 -18.78
C ARG A 186 38.42 4.94 -19.50
N ASN A 187 39.37 5.53 -18.77
CA ASN A 187 40.31 6.53 -19.30
C ASN A 187 41.79 6.25 -18.98
N ASN A 188 42.10 5.17 -18.26
CA ASN A 188 43.45 4.62 -18.10
C ASN A 188 43.49 3.18 -18.63
N ARG A 189 44.16 2.95 -19.76
CA ARG A 189 44.29 1.62 -20.38
C ARG A 189 45.23 0.74 -19.54
N GLU A 190 44.80 -0.48 -19.21
CA GLU A 190 45.50 -1.39 -18.28
C GLU A 190 46.97 -1.68 -18.64
N SER A 191 47.31 -1.73 -19.93
CA SER A 191 48.70 -1.92 -20.40
C SER A 191 49.63 -0.75 -20.08
N ASP A 192 49.08 0.45 -19.92
CA ASP A 192 49.86 1.70 -19.90
C ASP A 192 50.10 2.18 -18.46
N VAL A 193 49.19 1.85 -17.54
CA VAL A 193 49.27 2.20 -16.11
C VAL A 193 50.65 1.89 -15.47
N PRO A 194 51.31 0.74 -15.71
CA PRO A 194 52.65 0.50 -15.18
C PRO A 194 53.70 1.52 -15.64
N LEU A 195 53.63 1.97 -16.90
CA LEU A 195 54.56 2.95 -17.48
C LEU A 195 54.23 4.37 -17.03
N LEU A 196 52.94 4.71 -16.93
CA LEU A 196 52.49 6.00 -16.39
C LEU A 196 52.96 6.17 -14.93
N LEU A 197 52.70 5.16 -14.08
CA LEU A 197 53.15 5.14 -12.69
C LEU A 197 54.69 5.18 -12.57
N ALA A 198 55.43 4.45 -13.40
CA ALA A 198 56.89 4.45 -13.37
C ALA A 198 57.52 5.81 -13.75
N LYS A 199 56.81 6.62 -14.53
CA LYS A 199 57.21 8.00 -14.86
C LYS A 199 56.68 9.07 -13.89
N GLY A 200 55.76 8.72 -13.00
CA GLY A 200 55.01 9.68 -12.19
C GLY A 200 53.95 10.47 -12.97
N GLU A 201 53.52 10.00 -14.15
CA GLU A 201 52.41 10.62 -14.89
C GLU A 201 51.07 10.34 -14.16
N PRO A 202 50.24 11.37 -13.90
CA PRO A 202 49.02 11.20 -13.12
C PRO A 202 47.93 10.46 -13.89
N LEU A 203 47.32 9.47 -13.23
CA LEU A 203 46.18 8.71 -13.76
C LEU A 203 44.91 9.56 -13.76
N LYS A 204 44.04 9.33 -14.75
CA LYS A 204 42.81 10.11 -14.97
C LYS A 204 41.67 9.64 -14.06
N GLY A 205 40.85 10.57 -13.58
CA GLY A 205 39.67 10.32 -12.73
C GLY A 205 38.34 10.42 -13.50
N PRO A 206 37.18 10.33 -12.80
CA PRO A 206 37.02 10.31 -11.35
C PRO A 206 37.42 8.98 -10.70
N VAL A 207 37.88 9.05 -9.45
CA VAL A 207 38.17 7.93 -8.54
C VAL A 207 37.80 8.36 -7.12
N ASP A 208 37.28 7.44 -6.30
CA ASP A 208 37.09 7.65 -4.87
C ASP A 208 38.13 6.82 -4.09
N HIS A 209 39.12 7.51 -3.51
CA HIS A 209 40.21 6.92 -2.75
C HIS A 209 39.93 6.84 -1.24
N SER A 210 38.75 7.24 -0.77
CA SER A 210 38.40 7.18 0.65
C SER A 210 38.15 5.73 1.10
N VAL A 211 38.62 5.41 2.30
CA VAL A 211 38.36 4.13 2.98
C VAL A 211 37.46 4.43 4.17
N PRO A 212 36.13 4.46 4.02
CA PRO A 212 35.20 4.57 5.13
C PRO A 212 35.42 3.42 6.14
N VAL A 213 35.44 3.74 7.44
CA VAL A 213 35.59 2.76 8.54
C VAL A 213 34.56 3.01 9.64
N MET A 214 33.90 1.97 10.12
CA MET A 214 33.03 1.96 11.30
C MET A 214 33.46 0.86 12.26
N THR A 215 33.80 1.24 13.49
CA THR A 215 34.13 0.32 14.58
C THR A 215 32.93 0.03 15.45
N VAL A 216 32.75 -1.23 15.82
CA VAL A 216 31.83 -1.71 16.85
C VAL A 216 32.66 -2.19 18.03
N SER A 217 32.49 -1.60 19.20
CA SER A 217 33.17 -2.04 20.44
C SER A 217 32.16 -2.59 21.45
N GLY A 218 32.51 -3.69 22.13
CA GLY A 218 31.70 -4.32 23.17
C GLY A 218 31.76 -3.60 24.54
N PRO A 219 31.14 -4.16 25.59
CA PRO A 219 31.09 -3.55 26.93
C PRO A 219 32.46 -3.35 27.58
N ASP A 220 33.43 -4.21 27.25
CA ASP A 220 34.82 -4.16 27.70
C ASP A 220 35.71 -3.24 26.84
N ARG A 221 35.11 -2.52 25.89
CA ARG A 221 35.75 -1.63 24.90
C ARG A 221 36.67 -2.34 23.89
N LYS A 222 36.65 -3.67 23.79
CA LYS A 222 37.34 -4.37 22.67
C LYS A 222 36.51 -4.27 21.39
N LEU A 223 37.19 -4.24 20.25
CA LEU A 223 36.55 -4.28 18.94
C LEU A 223 35.93 -5.67 18.70
N VAL A 224 34.66 -5.69 18.31
CA VAL A 224 33.92 -6.92 17.94
C VAL A 224 33.58 -6.96 16.45
N ALA A 225 33.53 -5.80 15.79
CA ALA A 225 33.51 -5.70 14.33
C ALA A 225 34.15 -4.41 13.83
N ILE A 226 34.75 -4.49 12.65
CA ILE A 226 35.33 -3.37 11.90
C ILE A 226 34.72 -3.45 10.50
N VAL A 227 33.72 -2.61 10.22
CA VAL A 227 33.12 -2.49 8.88
C VAL A 227 33.94 -1.46 8.10
N PHE A 228 34.37 -1.80 6.90
CA PHE A 228 35.18 -0.92 6.05
C PHE A 228 34.79 -1.07 4.58
N GLY A 229 35.09 -0.08 3.75
CA GLY A 229 34.78 -0.13 2.32
C GLY A 229 35.78 0.59 1.44
N TYR A 230 35.70 0.32 0.13
CA TYR A 230 36.53 0.96 -0.89
C TYR A 230 35.81 0.96 -2.24
N ALA A 231 36.20 1.84 -3.17
CA ALA A 231 35.55 2.00 -4.48
C ALA A 231 36.37 1.27 -5.56
N CYS A 232 36.41 -0.06 -5.52
CA CYS A 232 37.25 -0.83 -6.44
C CYS A 232 36.73 -2.24 -6.69
N HIS A 233 36.74 -2.64 -7.95
CA HIS A 233 36.27 -3.91 -8.51
C HIS A 233 37.24 -5.06 -8.18
N PRO A 234 36.93 -6.05 -7.30
CA PRO A 234 37.90 -7.07 -6.89
C PRO A 234 38.16 -8.13 -7.97
N THR A 235 39.01 -7.70 -8.91
CA THR A 235 39.34 -8.32 -10.19
C THR A 235 40.86 -8.41 -10.37
N THR A 236 41.61 -8.38 -9.27
CA THR A 236 43.08 -8.46 -9.30
C THR A 236 43.52 -9.78 -9.90
N LEU A 237 42.78 -10.86 -9.60
CA LEU A 237 43.04 -12.21 -10.05
C LEU A 237 42.09 -12.65 -11.17
N SER A 238 42.53 -13.64 -11.95
CA SER A 238 41.77 -14.27 -13.05
C SER A 238 42.05 -15.78 -13.20
N PHE A 239 42.71 -16.37 -12.20
CA PHE A 239 42.97 -17.81 -12.13
C PHE A 239 41.71 -18.62 -11.77
N THR A 240 41.90 -19.89 -11.42
CA THR A 240 40.84 -20.87 -11.10
C THR A 240 40.68 -21.18 -9.61
N LYS A 241 41.46 -20.60 -8.70
CA LYS A 241 41.31 -20.89 -7.25
C LYS A 241 40.26 -19.99 -6.60
N TRP A 242 39.44 -20.54 -5.68
CA TRP A 242 38.56 -19.71 -4.86
C TRP A 242 39.36 -18.78 -3.94
N CYS A 243 39.01 -17.51 -3.94
CA CYS A 243 39.70 -16.44 -3.21
C CYS A 243 38.76 -15.22 -3.12
N GLY A 244 38.87 -14.43 -2.05
CA GLY A 244 38.07 -13.20 -1.88
C GLY A 244 38.65 -11.98 -2.63
N ASP A 245 39.67 -12.18 -3.47
CA ASP A 245 40.53 -11.14 -4.07
C ASP A 245 41.08 -10.16 -2.99
N TYR A 246 41.40 -8.91 -3.33
CA TYR A 246 42.01 -7.98 -2.37
C TYR A 246 41.18 -7.76 -1.08
N PRO A 247 39.82 -7.76 -1.09
CA PRO A 247 39.02 -7.69 0.13
C PRO A 247 39.20 -8.90 1.05
N GLY A 248 39.45 -10.10 0.50
CA GLY A 248 39.75 -11.29 1.29
C GLY A 248 41.04 -11.13 2.10
N PHE A 249 42.12 -10.71 1.43
CA PHE A 249 43.40 -10.42 2.07
C PHE A 249 43.32 -9.26 3.08
N ALA A 250 42.56 -8.19 2.77
CA ALA A 250 42.31 -7.09 3.70
C ALA A 250 41.59 -7.56 4.98
N GLN A 251 40.52 -8.36 4.84
CA GLN A 251 39.81 -8.94 5.98
C GLN A 251 40.73 -9.82 6.84
N ILE A 252 41.56 -10.67 6.23
CA ILE A 252 42.51 -11.54 6.93
C ILE A 252 43.56 -10.72 7.69
N ALA A 253 44.10 -9.65 7.09
CA ALA A 253 45.06 -8.77 7.75
C ALA A 253 44.44 -8.03 8.96
N ILE A 254 43.22 -7.52 8.82
CA ILE A 254 42.51 -6.81 9.89
C ILE A 254 42.11 -7.77 11.04
N GLU A 255 41.59 -8.97 10.76
CA GLU A 255 41.26 -9.97 11.79
C GLU A 255 42.53 -10.50 12.51
N LYS A 256 43.69 -10.47 11.85
CA LYS A 256 45.00 -10.78 12.47
C LYS A 256 45.50 -9.65 13.37
N ASN A 257 45.31 -8.39 12.97
CA ASN A 257 45.73 -7.22 13.75
C ASN A 257 44.82 -6.98 14.97
N HIS A 258 43.53 -7.32 14.87
CA HIS A 258 42.52 -7.11 15.92
C HIS A 258 41.85 -8.44 16.33
N PRO A 259 42.56 -9.36 17.04
CA PRO A 259 42.01 -10.66 17.42
C PRO A 259 40.69 -10.54 18.21
N GLY A 260 39.63 -11.16 17.68
CA GLY A 260 38.28 -11.11 18.24
C GLY A 260 37.33 -10.16 17.52
N ALA A 261 37.83 -9.22 16.71
CA ALA A 261 37.02 -8.42 15.81
C ALA A 261 36.70 -9.17 14.51
N LEU A 262 35.53 -8.92 13.93
CA LEU A 262 35.16 -9.34 12.59
C LEU A 262 35.40 -8.21 11.59
N ALA A 263 36.27 -8.43 10.60
CA ALA A 263 36.50 -7.47 9.53
C ALA A 263 35.42 -7.67 8.44
N MET A 264 34.66 -6.64 8.11
CA MET A 264 33.49 -6.73 7.23
C MET A 264 33.61 -5.72 6.07
N PHE A 265 33.83 -6.23 4.84
CA PHE A 265 34.00 -5.38 3.67
C PHE A 265 32.66 -5.05 2.99
N VAL A 266 32.37 -3.76 2.79
CA VAL A 266 31.32 -3.27 1.89
C VAL A 266 31.95 -2.67 0.63
N ASN A 267 31.58 -3.16 -0.55
CA ASN A 267 32.01 -2.53 -1.79
C ASN A 267 31.19 -1.26 -2.05
N THR A 268 31.87 -0.13 -2.27
CA THR A 268 31.23 1.16 -2.56
C THR A 268 30.98 1.29 -4.07
N CYS A 269 30.89 2.48 -4.65
CA CYS A 269 30.62 2.62 -6.10
C CYS A 269 31.89 2.36 -6.94
N GLY A 270 32.24 1.07 -7.09
CA GLY A 270 33.46 0.61 -7.75
C GLY A 270 33.34 0.20 -9.22
N GLY A 271 32.17 0.33 -9.85
CA GLY A 271 31.88 -0.29 -11.16
C GLY A 271 32.81 0.10 -12.32
N ASP A 272 33.40 1.30 -12.30
CA ASP A 272 34.37 1.76 -13.30
C ASP A 272 35.84 1.76 -12.80
N GLN A 273 36.13 1.11 -11.66
CA GLN A 273 37.38 1.27 -10.89
C GLN A 273 38.15 -0.06 -10.72
N ASN A 274 39.18 -0.31 -11.52
CA ASN A 274 40.00 -1.53 -11.41
C ASN A 274 41.21 -1.35 -10.46
N PRO A 275 41.66 -2.42 -9.77
CA PRO A 275 42.96 -2.45 -9.11
C PRO A 275 44.04 -2.64 -10.18
N LEU A 276 44.92 -1.66 -10.39
CA LEU A 276 45.91 -1.69 -11.49
C LEU A 276 47.32 -1.30 -10.99
N PRO A 277 48.39 -2.04 -11.40
CA PRO A 277 48.40 -3.27 -12.23
C PRO A 277 47.80 -4.49 -11.51
N ARG A 278 47.56 -5.58 -12.25
CA ARG A 278 46.91 -6.81 -11.72
C ARG A 278 47.47 -8.10 -12.35
N ARG A 279 46.74 -9.21 -12.19
CA ARG A 279 47.01 -10.59 -12.67
C ARG A 279 48.11 -11.34 -11.90
N LYS A 280 48.37 -10.96 -10.65
CA LYS A 280 49.38 -11.58 -9.76
C LYS A 280 48.86 -11.70 -8.33
N VAL A 281 49.23 -12.76 -7.61
CA VAL A 281 48.80 -13.01 -6.22
C VAL A 281 49.46 -12.00 -5.28
N GLU A 282 50.74 -11.71 -5.52
CA GLU A 282 51.56 -10.75 -4.80
C GLU A 282 51.02 -9.32 -4.91
N LEU A 283 50.35 -8.99 -6.02
CA LEU A 283 49.63 -7.71 -6.18
C LEU A 283 48.30 -7.72 -5.42
N CYS A 284 47.59 -8.84 -5.40
CA CYS A 284 46.33 -9.01 -4.68
C CYS A 284 46.52 -8.92 -3.15
N GLU A 285 47.55 -9.61 -2.64
CA GLU A 285 48.04 -9.49 -1.26
C GLU A 285 48.46 -8.06 -0.93
N LYS A 286 49.27 -7.43 -1.80
CA LYS A 286 49.68 -6.03 -1.64
C LYS A 286 48.48 -5.08 -1.53
N TYR A 287 47.45 -5.22 -2.37
CA TYR A 287 46.26 -4.36 -2.30
C TYR A 287 45.38 -4.67 -1.08
N GLY A 288 45.32 -5.93 -0.65
CA GLY A 288 44.71 -6.30 0.63
C GLY A 288 45.40 -5.61 1.81
N HIS A 289 46.73 -5.65 1.86
CA HIS A 289 47.53 -4.94 2.86
C HIS A 289 47.37 -3.41 2.75
N MET A 290 47.46 -2.82 1.56
CA MET A 290 47.26 -1.38 1.34
C MET A 290 45.84 -0.89 1.72
N LEU A 291 44.84 -1.77 1.77
CA LEU A 291 43.51 -1.46 2.29
C LEU A 291 43.42 -1.66 3.81
N ALA A 292 44.04 -2.72 4.34
CA ALA A 292 44.14 -2.94 5.78
C ALA A 292 44.92 -1.81 6.48
N ASP A 293 46.07 -1.39 5.94
CA ASP A 293 46.88 -0.28 6.45
C ASP A 293 46.08 1.03 6.48
N ALA A 294 45.23 1.27 5.48
CA ALA A 294 44.33 2.43 5.44
C ALA A 294 43.24 2.37 6.53
N VAL A 295 42.78 1.16 6.89
CA VAL A 295 41.91 0.96 8.06
C VAL A 295 42.69 1.22 9.35
N GLU A 296 43.90 0.67 9.52
CA GLU A 296 44.74 0.94 10.70
C GLU A 296 45.08 2.44 10.85
N GLU A 297 45.31 3.15 9.75
CA GLU A 297 45.45 4.61 9.74
C GLU A 297 44.21 5.35 10.20
N ALA A 298 43.00 4.84 9.90
CA ALA A 298 41.76 5.42 10.41
C ALA A 298 41.63 5.17 11.93
N LEU A 299 41.94 3.95 12.39
CA LEU A 299 41.89 3.55 13.80
C LEU A 299 42.91 4.29 14.69
N LYS A 300 44.06 4.70 14.13
CA LYS A 300 45.07 5.52 14.82
C LYS A 300 44.66 7.00 14.99
N LYS A 301 43.62 7.46 14.28
CA LYS A 301 43.09 8.84 14.36
C LYS A 301 41.91 8.89 15.35
N PRO A 302 41.60 10.06 15.96
CA PRO A 302 40.43 10.18 16.83
C PRO A 302 39.11 9.86 16.09
N LEU A 303 38.53 8.69 16.38
CA LEU A 303 37.26 8.25 15.77
C LEU A 303 36.07 9.07 16.31
N LYS A 304 35.12 9.37 15.43
CA LYS A 304 33.90 10.13 15.76
C LYS A 304 32.82 9.15 16.24
N SER A 305 32.48 9.21 17.52
CA SER A 305 31.39 8.40 18.09
C SER A 305 30.06 8.66 17.38
N VAL A 306 29.31 7.59 17.10
CA VAL A 306 27.97 7.64 16.49
C VAL A 306 26.92 7.58 17.60
N SER A 307 26.14 8.65 17.74
CA SER A 307 25.11 8.77 18.77
C SER A 307 23.99 7.73 18.58
N ALA A 308 23.27 7.41 19.65
CA ALA A 308 22.16 6.47 19.56
C ALA A 308 20.96 7.01 18.75
N GLY A 309 20.44 6.13 17.90
CA GLY A 309 19.21 6.36 17.14
C GLY A 309 19.32 5.74 15.76
N LEU A 310 18.46 4.77 15.46
CA LEU A 310 18.44 4.11 14.16
C LEU A 310 17.19 4.50 13.38
N ARG A 311 17.36 4.76 12.08
CA ARG A 311 16.28 4.92 11.12
C ARG A 311 16.67 4.28 9.81
N THR A 312 15.77 3.51 9.21
CA THR A 312 16.01 2.86 7.93
C THR A 312 14.80 2.99 7.01
N ALA A 313 15.05 3.19 5.72
CA ALA A 313 14.05 3.26 4.67
C ALA A 313 14.55 2.51 3.42
N PHE A 314 13.63 1.94 2.66
CA PHE A 314 13.89 1.20 1.43
C PHE A 314 12.79 1.49 0.41
N GLU A 315 13.15 1.54 -0.88
CA GLU A 315 12.18 1.36 -1.96
C GLU A 315 12.79 0.70 -3.20
N TYR A 316 11.90 0.26 -4.09
CA TYR A 316 12.26 -0.11 -5.46
C TYR A 316 12.02 1.07 -6.40
N VAL A 317 12.96 1.32 -7.31
CA VAL A 317 12.86 2.33 -8.36
C VAL A 317 12.78 1.62 -9.71
N GLU A 318 11.74 1.90 -10.50
CA GLU A 318 11.65 1.39 -11.86
C GLU A 318 12.66 2.11 -12.76
N LEU A 319 13.73 1.41 -13.16
CA LEU A 319 14.68 1.88 -14.16
C LEU A 319 14.21 1.42 -15.54
N PRO A 320 13.89 2.34 -16.48
CA PRO A 320 13.51 1.96 -17.83
C PRO A 320 14.71 1.51 -18.66
N TYR A 321 14.49 0.54 -19.55
CA TYR A 321 15.43 0.26 -20.64
C TYR A 321 15.33 1.34 -21.73
N ASP A 322 16.42 1.57 -22.47
CA ASP A 322 16.46 2.49 -23.62
C ASP A 322 15.52 1.98 -24.74
N GLN A 323 15.56 0.65 -24.95
CA GLN A 323 14.66 -0.12 -25.81
C GLN A 323 14.60 -1.57 -25.28
N VAL A 324 13.40 -2.17 -25.25
CA VAL A 324 13.24 -3.63 -25.05
C VAL A 324 13.57 -4.33 -26.36
N ILE A 325 14.35 -5.41 -26.28
CA ILE A 325 14.84 -6.10 -27.47
C ILE A 325 13.69 -6.79 -28.24
N THR A 326 13.66 -6.60 -29.56
CA THR A 326 12.67 -7.21 -30.46
C THR A 326 13.05 -8.65 -30.83
N ARG A 327 12.07 -9.40 -31.35
CA ARG A 327 12.29 -10.77 -31.84
C ARG A 327 13.25 -10.81 -33.02
N GLU A 328 13.20 -9.77 -33.86
CA GLU A 328 13.93 -9.60 -35.11
C GLU A 328 15.42 -9.28 -34.83
N GLU A 329 15.69 -8.41 -33.85
CA GLU A 329 17.05 -8.17 -33.33
C GLU A 329 17.62 -9.44 -32.70
N LEU A 330 16.84 -10.14 -31.87
CA LEU A 330 17.28 -11.41 -31.26
C LEU A 330 17.59 -12.49 -32.30
N GLN A 331 16.75 -12.64 -33.34
CA GLN A 331 17.02 -13.55 -34.46
C GLN A 331 18.34 -13.22 -35.15
N THR A 332 18.67 -11.93 -35.29
CA THR A 332 19.97 -11.47 -35.81
C THR A 332 21.11 -11.88 -34.88
N PHE A 333 20.96 -11.68 -33.57
CA PHE A 333 21.98 -12.02 -32.58
C PHE A 333 22.23 -13.53 -32.40
N THR A 334 21.35 -14.44 -32.86
CA THR A 334 21.67 -15.88 -32.93
C THR A 334 22.84 -16.23 -33.85
N LYS A 335 23.21 -15.30 -34.75
CA LYS A 335 24.32 -15.43 -35.72
C LYS A 335 25.57 -14.63 -35.32
N ASP A 336 25.57 -14.05 -34.12
CA ASP A 336 26.66 -13.21 -33.62
C ASP A 336 27.94 -14.02 -33.35
N GLN A 337 29.09 -13.36 -33.51
CA GLN A 337 30.41 -13.92 -33.19
C GLN A 337 30.70 -13.85 -31.68
N ASN A 338 30.07 -12.93 -30.94
CA ASN A 338 30.09 -12.91 -29.50
C ASN A 338 29.22 -14.06 -28.95
N ALA A 339 29.88 -15.10 -28.46
CA ALA A 339 29.22 -16.31 -27.96
C ALA A 339 28.30 -16.09 -26.74
N ILE A 340 28.51 -15.02 -25.94
CA ILE A 340 27.62 -14.64 -24.83
C ILE A 340 26.32 -14.06 -25.41
N ARG A 341 26.45 -13.06 -26.31
CA ARG A 341 25.30 -12.41 -26.96
C ARG A 341 24.48 -13.41 -27.78
N LYS A 342 25.13 -14.37 -28.43
CA LYS A 342 24.46 -15.49 -29.11
C LYS A 342 23.65 -16.37 -28.15
N ARG A 343 24.23 -16.86 -27.05
CA ARG A 343 23.51 -17.69 -26.07
C ARG A 343 22.34 -16.95 -25.42
N TRP A 344 22.56 -15.69 -25.05
CA TRP A 344 21.51 -14.79 -24.58
C TRP A 344 20.37 -14.68 -25.59
N ALA A 345 20.68 -14.47 -26.87
CA ALA A 345 19.67 -14.32 -27.90
C ALA A 345 18.85 -15.59 -28.12
N GLU A 346 19.51 -16.76 -28.16
CA GLU A 346 18.85 -18.06 -28.21
C GLU A 346 17.97 -18.33 -26.97
N ARG A 347 18.39 -17.89 -25.77
CA ARG A 347 17.64 -18.02 -24.53
C ARG A 347 16.44 -17.06 -24.47
N MET A 348 16.60 -15.83 -24.95
CA MET A 348 15.52 -14.85 -25.05
C MET A 348 14.48 -15.24 -26.10
N LEU A 349 14.88 -15.78 -27.25
CA LEU A 349 13.93 -16.33 -28.22
C LEU A 349 13.12 -17.48 -27.62
N LYS A 350 13.75 -18.44 -26.94
CA LYS A 350 13.03 -19.52 -26.24
C LYS A 350 12.03 -19.00 -25.20
N LYS A 351 12.33 -17.88 -24.53
CA LYS A 351 11.38 -17.19 -23.63
C LYS A 351 10.19 -16.59 -24.41
N LEU A 352 10.44 -15.84 -25.49
CA LEU A 352 9.39 -15.28 -26.35
C LEU A 352 8.54 -16.37 -27.02
N ASP A 353 9.13 -17.50 -27.41
CA ASP A 353 8.46 -18.68 -27.97
C ASP A 353 7.59 -19.40 -26.92
N GLY A 354 8.05 -19.41 -25.66
CA GLY A 354 7.26 -19.80 -24.49
C GLY A 354 6.16 -18.83 -24.08
N GLY A 355 6.01 -17.69 -24.78
CA GLY A 355 4.99 -16.67 -24.51
C GLY A 355 5.36 -15.63 -23.44
N GLU A 356 6.61 -15.60 -22.98
CA GLU A 356 7.08 -14.56 -22.06
C GLU A 356 7.04 -13.18 -22.73
N LYS A 357 6.54 -12.18 -22.00
CA LYS A 357 6.70 -10.76 -22.35
C LYS A 357 7.78 -10.13 -21.49
N PHE A 358 8.70 -9.42 -22.12
CA PHE A 358 9.73 -8.67 -21.44
C PHE A 358 9.19 -7.34 -20.92
N ALA A 359 9.49 -7.01 -19.65
CA ALA A 359 9.11 -5.74 -19.05
C ALA A 359 9.98 -4.59 -19.60
N PRO A 360 9.42 -3.36 -19.76
CA PRO A 360 10.16 -2.19 -20.20
C PRO A 360 11.01 -1.54 -19.09
N THR A 361 10.87 -2.00 -17.85
CA THR A 361 11.58 -1.49 -16.67
C THR A 361 12.16 -2.63 -15.84
N TYR A 362 12.94 -2.28 -14.81
CA TYR A 362 13.34 -3.19 -13.75
C TYR A 362 13.27 -2.53 -12.36
N PRO A 363 12.77 -3.21 -11.32
CA PRO A 363 12.71 -2.70 -9.95
C PRO A 363 14.09 -2.74 -9.27
N TYR A 364 14.80 -1.63 -9.29
CA TYR A 364 16.14 -1.46 -8.71
C TYR A 364 16.07 -1.15 -7.20
N PRO A 365 16.79 -1.89 -6.33
CA PRO A 365 16.73 -1.68 -4.87
C PRO A 365 17.53 -0.46 -4.41
N LEU A 366 16.93 0.35 -3.53
CA LEU A 366 17.59 1.44 -2.82
C LEU A 366 17.31 1.42 -1.32
N HIS A 367 18.35 1.63 -0.52
CA HIS A 367 18.28 1.84 0.93
C HIS A 367 18.78 3.23 1.31
N ALA A 368 18.17 3.85 2.33
CA ALA A 368 18.84 4.87 3.13
C ALA A 368 18.73 4.52 4.62
N TRP A 369 19.87 4.39 5.29
CA TRP A 369 19.96 4.14 6.73
C TRP A 369 20.66 5.32 7.40
N ARG A 370 20.15 5.74 8.56
CA ARG A 370 20.79 6.74 9.41
C ARG A 370 21.09 6.13 10.77
N LEU A 371 22.37 6.16 11.14
CA LEU A 371 22.85 5.75 12.45
C LEU A 371 23.29 7.03 13.18
N GLY A 372 22.64 7.31 14.31
CA GLY A 372 22.80 8.54 15.08
C GLY A 372 22.42 9.80 14.30
N LYS A 373 23.16 10.87 14.52
CA LYS A 373 23.15 12.06 13.66
C LYS A 373 24.34 12.06 12.70
N GLU A 374 25.33 11.23 12.96
CA GLU A 374 26.69 11.32 12.44
C GLU A 374 26.95 10.49 11.18
N MET A 375 26.14 9.47 10.91
CA MET A 375 26.33 8.52 9.81
C MET A 375 25.07 8.38 8.96
N LEU A 376 25.25 8.40 7.64
CA LEU A 376 24.24 8.07 6.63
C LEU A 376 24.82 6.98 5.72
N VAL A 377 24.09 5.88 5.51
CA VAL A 377 24.48 4.83 4.56
C VAL A 377 23.41 4.77 3.47
N ILE A 378 23.84 4.90 2.22
CA ILE A 378 23.00 4.73 1.03
C ILE A 378 23.38 3.38 0.42
N GLY A 379 22.43 2.46 0.33
CA GLY A 379 22.64 1.15 -0.31
C GLY A 379 22.05 1.16 -1.71
N MET A 380 22.83 0.74 -2.69
CA MET A 380 22.50 0.74 -4.12
C MET A 380 22.79 -0.63 -4.75
N GLY A 381 22.06 -1.03 -5.77
CA GLY A 381 22.22 -2.32 -6.44
C GLY A 381 23.38 -2.41 -7.44
N ALA A 382 23.93 -3.62 -7.55
CA ALA A 382 24.84 -4.09 -8.60
C ALA A 382 26.10 -3.26 -8.85
N GLU A 383 26.44 -2.95 -10.10
CA GLU A 383 27.77 -2.42 -10.45
C GLU A 383 27.71 -0.89 -10.64
N THR A 384 27.44 -0.20 -9.53
CA THR A 384 27.29 1.26 -9.49
C THR A 384 28.63 1.97 -9.71
N VAL A 385 28.69 2.92 -10.66
CA VAL A 385 29.91 3.68 -11.00
C VAL A 385 30.22 4.82 -10.01
N VAL A 386 31.48 5.23 -9.92
CA VAL A 386 32.00 6.09 -8.83
C VAL A 386 31.29 7.44 -8.67
N ASP A 387 30.73 7.98 -9.75
CA ASP A 387 30.01 9.26 -9.80
C ASP A 387 28.91 9.36 -8.74
N TYR A 388 28.19 8.26 -8.45
CA TYR A 388 27.14 8.24 -7.42
C TYR A 388 27.70 8.43 -6.00
N ALA A 389 28.83 7.79 -5.68
CA ALA A 389 29.50 7.98 -4.40
C ALA A 389 29.94 9.44 -4.23
N ILE A 390 30.53 10.03 -5.28
CA ILE A 390 30.96 11.43 -5.27
C ILE A 390 29.75 12.38 -5.14
N ARG A 391 28.70 12.21 -5.98
CA ARG A 391 27.46 13.01 -5.99
C ARG A 391 26.81 13.04 -4.61
N PHE A 392 26.61 11.88 -3.99
CA PHE A 392 25.93 11.79 -2.70
C PHE A 392 26.81 12.17 -1.49
N LYS A 393 28.12 11.90 -1.51
CA LYS A 393 29.06 12.41 -0.48
C LYS A 393 29.10 13.94 -0.47
N VAL A 394 29.20 14.57 -1.64
CA VAL A 394 29.14 16.04 -1.78
C VAL A 394 27.78 16.58 -1.33
N LYS A 395 26.67 15.97 -1.77
CA LYS A 395 25.31 16.47 -1.47
C LYS A 395 24.92 16.34 0.01
N TYR A 396 25.30 15.25 0.67
CA TYR A 396 24.82 14.92 2.02
C TYR A 396 25.85 15.13 3.13
N GLY A 397 27.12 15.36 2.79
CA GLY A 397 28.19 15.76 3.70
C GLY A 397 28.93 14.61 4.41
N PRO A 398 29.91 14.94 5.27
CA PRO A 398 30.77 13.97 5.96
C PRO A 398 30.00 12.93 6.76
N GLY A 399 30.48 11.69 6.76
CA GLY A 399 29.78 10.54 7.34
C GLY A 399 28.74 9.90 6.41
N THR A 400 28.67 10.33 5.15
CA THR A 400 27.86 9.68 4.10
C THR A 400 28.65 8.56 3.44
N TRP A 401 28.13 7.33 3.53
CA TRP A 401 28.63 6.13 2.86
C TRP A 401 27.69 5.78 1.72
N VAL A 402 28.23 5.26 0.62
CA VAL A 402 27.45 4.84 -0.56
C VAL A 402 27.94 3.47 -0.99
N CYS A 403 27.16 2.44 -0.69
CA CYS A 403 27.47 1.04 -0.99
C CYS A 403 26.92 0.71 -2.39
N GLY A 404 27.78 0.33 -3.33
CA GLY A 404 27.40 0.20 -4.74
C GLY A 404 26.74 -1.12 -5.10
N TYR A 405 26.99 -2.16 -4.29
CA TYR A 405 26.72 -3.58 -4.55
C TYR A 405 25.85 -4.21 -3.44
N ALA A 406 24.57 -3.81 -3.36
CA ALA A 406 23.62 -4.23 -2.33
C ALA A 406 22.36 -4.88 -2.91
N ASP A 407 21.84 -5.90 -2.22
CA ASP A 407 20.60 -6.65 -2.47
C ASP A 407 20.47 -7.42 -3.80
N ASP A 408 21.07 -6.95 -4.89
CA ASP A 408 20.84 -7.46 -6.25
C ASP A 408 22.05 -7.26 -7.18
N MET A 409 22.26 -8.21 -8.09
CA MET A 409 23.18 -8.15 -9.23
C MET A 409 22.39 -8.07 -10.54
N ILE A 410 22.02 -6.84 -10.91
CA ILE A 410 21.26 -6.50 -12.12
C ILE A 410 22.15 -6.23 -13.34
N SER A 411 23.18 -5.36 -13.22
CA SER A 411 24.14 -4.92 -14.26
C SER A 411 24.98 -3.72 -13.76
N TYR A 412 25.80 -3.12 -14.64
CA TYR A 412 26.29 -1.74 -14.48
C TYR A 412 25.17 -0.71 -14.38
N ILE A 413 25.32 0.21 -13.44
CA ILE A 413 24.43 1.36 -13.22
C ILE A 413 25.23 2.63 -13.54
N PRO A 414 25.08 3.19 -14.77
CA PRO A 414 25.85 4.36 -15.21
C PRO A 414 25.26 5.68 -14.70
N SER A 415 26.14 6.63 -14.38
CA SER A 415 25.78 8.04 -14.34
C SER A 415 25.45 8.56 -15.75
N ARG A 416 24.82 9.73 -15.84
CA ARG A 416 24.56 10.42 -17.11
C ARG A 416 25.85 10.67 -17.91
N ARG A 417 26.98 10.92 -17.23
CA ARG A 417 28.32 11.02 -17.84
C ARG A 417 28.73 9.69 -18.47
N VAL A 418 28.76 8.61 -17.69
CA VAL A 418 29.19 7.28 -18.15
C VAL A 418 28.26 6.74 -19.25
N TRP A 419 26.96 7.03 -19.17
CA TRP A 419 25.98 6.73 -20.22
C TRP A 419 26.30 7.47 -21.52
N LEU A 420 26.56 8.78 -21.48
CA LEU A 420 26.89 9.59 -22.66
C LEU A 420 28.23 9.20 -23.31
N GLU A 421 29.22 8.83 -22.50
CA GLU A 421 30.51 8.30 -22.98
C GLU A 421 30.39 6.89 -23.62
N GLY A 422 29.35 6.12 -23.26
CA GLY A 422 29.13 4.77 -23.77
C GLY A 422 30.18 3.76 -23.30
N GLY A 423 30.51 2.79 -24.16
CA GLY A 423 31.39 1.67 -23.80
C GLY A 423 30.74 0.71 -22.80
N TYR A 424 31.58 -0.02 -22.05
CA TYR A 424 31.16 -1.18 -21.27
C TYR A 424 30.18 -0.82 -20.13
N GLU A 425 30.58 0.07 -19.21
CA GLU A 425 29.76 0.54 -18.09
C GLU A 425 28.68 1.54 -18.53
N GLY A 426 28.89 2.24 -19.65
CA GLY A 426 27.89 3.12 -20.29
C GLY A 426 26.65 2.38 -20.82
N GLY A 427 26.61 1.07 -20.59
CA GLY A 427 25.40 0.30 -20.49
C GLY A 427 25.09 -0.54 -21.71
N SER A 428 25.91 -0.57 -22.77
CA SER A 428 25.60 -1.26 -24.04
C SER A 428 25.66 -2.80 -23.97
N ASN A 429 25.73 -3.38 -22.78
CA ASN A 429 25.98 -4.80 -22.54
C ASN A 429 25.00 -5.43 -21.52
N LEU A 430 23.78 -4.90 -21.37
CA LEU A 430 22.81 -5.49 -20.41
C LEU A 430 22.44 -6.95 -20.73
N TYR A 431 22.66 -7.40 -21.97
CA TYR A 431 22.54 -8.79 -22.39
C TYR A 431 23.44 -9.74 -21.57
N GLU A 432 24.60 -9.26 -21.09
CA GLU A 432 25.57 -10.05 -20.30
C GLU A 432 25.00 -10.49 -18.95
N TYR A 433 24.19 -9.63 -18.34
CA TYR A 433 23.44 -9.90 -17.10
C TYR A 433 22.06 -10.48 -17.40
N GLY A 434 21.84 -10.98 -18.62
CA GLY A 434 20.62 -11.64 -19.04
C GLY A 434 19.38 -10.75 -19.16
N ARG A 435 19.53 -9.42 -19.21
CA ARG A 435 18.41 -8.47 -19.34
C ARG A 435 17.80 -8.52 -20.76
N PRO A 436 16.51 -8.19 -20.95
CA PRO A 436 15.85 -8.19 -22.26
C PRO A 436 16.07 -6.88 -23.05
N ALA A 437 17.25 -6.31 -22.97
CA ALA A 437 17.59 -5.02 -23.56
C ALA A 437 19.10 -4.95 -23.81
N LEU A 438 19.53 -4.01 -24.65
CA LEU A 438 20.95 -3.70 -24.77
C LEU A 438 21.43 -2.68 -23.74
N ARG A 439 20.58 -1.73 -23.29
CA ARG A 439 20.98 -0.53 -22.52
C ARG A 439 19.87 0.04 -21.62
N TRP A 440 20.26 0.77 -20.58
CA TRP A 440 19.38 1.58 -19.73
C TRP A 440 18.95 2.87 -20.43
N ALA A 441 17.76 3.37 -20.12
CA ALA A 441 17.34 4.71 -20.53
C ALA A 441 18.26 5.79 -19.95
N GLY A 442 18.37 6.92 -20.66
CA GLY A 442 19.33 7.96 -20.31
C GLY A 442 19.08 8.78 -19.05
N ASP A 443 18.01 8.50 -18.29
CA ASP A 443 17.56 9.27 -17.11
C ASP A 443 17.72 8.51 -15.77
N VAL A 444 18.30 7.31 -15.77
CA VAL A 444 18.42 6.46 -14.57
C VAL A 444 19.17 7.12 -13.40
N GLU A 445 20.18 7.96 -13.65
CA GLU A 445 20.87 8.70 -12.57
C GLU A 445 19.94 9.70 -11.86
N GLU A 446 19.06 10.37 -12.60
CA GLU A 446 18.11 11.35 -12.07
C GLU A 446 17.06 10.63 -11.21
N ARG A 447 16.44 9.57 -11.75
CA ARG A 447 15.46 8.71 -11.04
C ARG A 447 16.02 8.16 -9.73
N ILE A 448 17.24 7.64 -9.77
CA ILE A 448 17.94 7.13 -8.58
C ILE A 448 18.18 8.27 -7.59
N ALA A 449 18.64 9.44 -8.05
CA ALA A 449 18.93 10.57 -7.16
C ALA A 449 17.67 11.13 -6.47
N GLU A 450 16.54 11.25 -7.18
CA GLU A 450 15.25 11.66 -6.61
C GLU A 450 14.78 10.70 -5.50
N SER A 451 14.88 9.39 -5.74
CA SER A 451 14.55 8.38 -4.73
C SER A 451 15.53 8.35 -3.57
N VAL A 452 16.83 8.51 -3.81
CA VAL A 452 17.82 8.67 -2.72
C VAL A 452 17.49 9.94 -1.90
N ASP A 453 17.17 11.08 -2.52
CA ASP A 453 16.73 12.28 -1.78
C ASP A 453 15.50 12.00 -0.90
N LYS A 454 14.49 11.32 -1.44
CA LYS A 454 13.27 10.94 -0.74
C LYS A 454 13.53 10.02 0.46
N LEU A 455 14.33 8.96 0.28
CA LEU A 455 14.72 8.04 1.35
C LEU A 455 15.60 8.73 2.40
N VAL A 456 16.60 9.51 1.98
CA VAL A 456 17.50 10.27 2.84
C VAL A 456 16.71 11.31 3.66
N LYS A 457 15.72 11.98 3.05
CA LYS A 457 14.78 12.87 3.74
C LYS A 457 14.00 12.13 4.82
N ALA A 458 13.41 10.97 4.51
CA ALA A 458 12.65 10.17 5.48
C ALA A 458 13.47 9.74 6.71
N VAL A 459 14.76 9.40 6.54
CA VAL A 459 15.64 9.07 7.69
C VAL A 459 16.28 10.28 8.36
N ARG A 460 16.48 11.41 7.65
CA ARG A 460 17.05 12.64 8.22
C ARG A 460 16.04 13.52 8.96
N GLU A 461 14.82 13.67 8.45
CA GLU A 461 13.79 14.51 9.06
C GLU A 461 13.08 13.81 10.22
N LYS A 462 12.99 14.47 11.37
CA LYS A 462 12.09 14.04 12.43
C LYS A 462 10.66 14.22 11.88
N ALA A 463 9.86 13.16 11.83
CA ALA A 463 8.46 13.25 11.40
C ALA A 463 7.77 14.40 12.15
N PRO A 464 7.04 15.29 11.47
CA PRO A 464 6.47 16.48 12.08
C PRO A 464 5.67 16.13 13.33
N GLN A 465 5.84 16.90 14.41
CA GLN A 465 5.07 16.65 15.62
C GLN A 465 3.60 16.93 15.31
N LYS A 466 2.78 15.87 15.37
CA LYS A 466 1.34 15.96 15.25
C LYS A 466 0.77 16.80 16.38
N LYS A 467 0.13 17.91 16.03
CA LYS A 467 -0.51 18.86 16.94
C LYS A 467 -1.98 19.00 16.60
N ALA A 468 -2.85 19.16 17.60
CA ALA A 468 -4.27 19.38 17.40
C ALA A 468 -4.76 20.60 18.19
N PHE A 469 -5.63 21.40 17.56
CA PHE A 469 -6.28 22.53 18.17
C PHE A 469 -7.77 22.46 17.83
N VAL A 470 -8.62 22.31 18.84
CA VAL A 470 -10.08 22.32 18.70
C VAL A 470 -10.62 23.62 19.29
N ILE A 471 -11.40 24.36 18.50
CA ILE A 471 -12.02 25.62 18.90
C ILE A 471 -13.55 25.45 18.85
N GLY A 472 -14.19 25.60 20.00
CA GLY A 472 -15.63 25.71 20.14
C GLY A 472 -16.10 27.15 20.07
N ILE A 473 -17.16 27.42 19.30
CA ILE A 473 -17.89 28.69 19.30
C ILE A 473 -19.35 28.37 19.63
N ASP A 474 -19.76 28.63 20.88
CA ASP A 474 -21.06 28.24 21.44
C ASP A 474 -22.24 28.88 20.69
N GLY A 475 -23.36 28.16 20.61
CA GLY A 475 -24.60 28.61 19.97
C GLY A 475 -24.50 29.07 18.50
N CYS A 476 -23.39 28.84 17.79
CA CYS A 476 -23.08 29.47 16.49
C CYS A 476 -23.68 28.71 15.29
N ARG A 477 -24.86 29.12 14.82
CA ARG A 477 -25.55 28.50 13.68
C ARG A 477 -24.71 28.55 12.37
N PRO A 478 -24.77 27.50 11.52
CA PRO A 478 -24.02 27.46 10.26
C PRO A 478 -24.48 28.51 9.24
N ASP A 479 -25.78 28.82 9.18
CA ASP A 479 -26.32 29.84 8.26
C ASP A 479 -25.92 31.27 8.67
N ALA A 480 -25.84 31.53 9.97
CA ALA A 480 -25.32 32.79 10.50
C ALA A 480 -23.81 32.93 10.32
N LEU A 481 -23.04 31.84 10.48
CA LEU A 481 -21.61 31.82 10.16
C LEU A 481 -21.35 32.17 8.68
N LEU A 482 -22.11 31.61 7.75
CA LEU A 482 -21.98 31.89 6.32
C LEU A 482 -22.50 33.28 5.90
N ALA A 483 -23.28 33.95 6.76
CA ALA A 483 -23.77 35.32 6.54
C ALA A 483 -22.89 36.41 7.22
N ALA A 484 -22.06 36.03 8.19
CA ALA A 484 -21.16 36.92 8.92
C ALA A 484 -19.90 37.27 8.11
N LYS A 485 -19.32 38.45 8.34
CA LYS A 485 -18.01 38.83 7.77
C LYS A 485 -16.88 38.17 8.57
N ALA A 486 -16.74 36.85 8.42
CA ALA A 486 -15.79 36.00 9.15
C ALA A 486 -14.61 35.55 8.25
N PRO A 487 -13.66 36.45 7.88
CA PRO A 487 -12.61 36.15 6.92
C PRO A 487 -11.59 35.07 7.36
N ASN A 488 -11.38 34.86 8.67
CA ASN A 488 -10.44 33.85 9.14
C ASN A 488 -11.03 32.44 9.03
N LEU A 489 -12.30 32.28 9.42
CA LEU A 489 -13.08 31.05 9.28
C LEU A 489 -13.35 30.74 7.80
N GLN A 490 -13.73 31.73 6.99
CA GLN A 490 -13.86 31.59 5.53
C GLN A 490 -12.56 31.08 4.90
N LYS A 491 -11.40 31.64 5.29
CA LYS A 491 -10.09 31.20 4.79
C LYS A 491 -9.72 29.77 5.24
N LEU A 492 -10.20 29.33 6.41
CA LEU A 492 -10.09 27.93 6.81
C LEU A 492 -11.00 27.02 5.99
N ILE A 493 -12.25 27.44 5.70
CA ILE A 493 -13.21 26.70 4.85
C ILE A 493 -12.63 26.46 3.45
N GLU A 494 -12.08 27.50 2.82
CA GLU A 494 -11.45 27.42 1.49
C GLU A 494 -10.23 26.47 1.42
N ASN A 495 -9.53 26.31 2.55
CA ASN A 495 -8.26 25.58 2.60
C ASN A 495 -8.35 24.21 3.27
N GLY A 496 -9.49 23.88 3.88
CA GLY A 496 -9.78 22.66 4.62
C GLY A 496 -11.06 21.97 4.17
N ALA A 497 -11.52 21.02 4.98
CA ALA A 497 -12.76 20.30 4.79
C ALA A 497 -13.86 20.89 5.68
N PHE A 498 -15.06 21.07 5.14
CA PHE A 498 -16.15 21.78 5.80
C PHE A 498 -17.51 21.08 5.63
N SER A 499 -18.39 21.18 6.61
CA SER A 499 -19.82 20.89 6.45
C SER A 499 -20.64 21.94 7.19
N ASP A 500 -21.60 22.52 6.48
CA ASP A 500 -22.68 23.40 6.96
C ASP A 500 -23.87 22.63 7.54
N LYS A 501 -23.84 21.28 7.45
CA LYS A 501 -24.96 20.38 7.76
C LYS A 501 -24.63 19.37 8.85
N ALA A 502 -23.50 19.53 9.54
CA ALA A 502 -23.09 18.66 10.62
C ALA A 502 -24.16 18.62 11.73
N GLN A 503 -24.23 17.52 12.48
CA GLN A 503 -25.37 17.25 13.38
C GLN A 503 -24.94 17.06 14.83
N THR A 504 -25.62 17.78 15.73
CA THR A 504 -25.59 17.50 17.17
C THR A 504 -26.77 16.61 17.60
N GLY A 505 -26.83 16.25 18.89
CA GLY A 505 -27.85 15.36 19.46
C GLY A 505 -29.27 15.92 19.35
N ASP A 506 -30.29 15.11 19.70
CA ASP A 506 -31.68 15.58 19.76
C ASP A 506 -31.94 16.64 20.84
N MET A 507 -31.06 16.70 21.85
CA MET A 507 -31.17 17.50 23.05
C MET A 507 -29.97 18.45 23.11
N THR A 508 -30.23 19.70 22.74
CA THR A 508 -29.24 20.70 22.33
C THR A 508 -28.91 21.70 23.44
N ALA A 509 -28.96 21.27 24.70
CA ALA A 509 -28.43 22.01 25.84
C ALA A 509 -26.91 21.84 25.93
N SER A 510 -26.16 22.89 26.26
CA SER A 510 -24.72 22.94 26.03
C SER A 510 -23.91 21.86 26.78
N GLY A 511 -24.36 21.44 27.97
CA GLY A 511 -23.77 20.30 28.69
C GLY A 511 -23.88 18.96 27.95
N SER A 512 -24.91 18.77 27.13
CA SER A 512 -25.10 17.61 26.24
C SER A 512 -24.24 17.73 24.98
N GLY A 513 -24.17 18.93 24.39
CA GLY A 513 -23.38 19.24 23.20
C GLY A 513 -21.87 19.10 23.45
N TRP A 514 -21.30 19.91 24.35
CA TRP A 514 -19.90 19.81 24.76
C TRP A 514 -19.53 18.44 25.33
N GLY A 515 -20.47 17.78 26.03
CA GLY A 515 -20.30 16.41 26.49
C GLY A 515 -20.08 15.43 25.34
N SER A 516 -20.83 15.56 24.24
CA SER A 516 -20.71 14.69 23.07
C SER A 516 -19.45 15.00 22.24
N LEU A 517 -19.16 16.30 22.04
CA LEU A 517 -17.98 16.79 21.34
C LEU A 517 -16.67 16.30 21.97
N LEU A 518 -16.55 16.45 23.29
CA LEU A 518 -15.31 16.16 24.01
C LEU A 518 -15.10 14.66 24.25
N THR A 519 -16.16 13.85 24.34
CA THR A 519 -16.03 12.41 24.63
C THR A 519 -16.02 11.51 23.40
N GLY A 520 -16.59 11.96 22.27
CA GLY A 520 -16.75 11.15 21.05
C GLY A 520 -17.86 10.09 21.13
N VAL A 521 -18.78 10.23 22.09
CA VAL A 521 -20.00 9.40 22.24
C VAL A 521 -21.23 10.28 22.42
N TRP A 522 -22.41 9.74 22.14
CA TRP A 522 -23.68 10.46 22.36
C TRP A 522 -24.09 10.48 23.85
N ARG A 523 -25.05 11.35 24.20
CA ARG A 523 -25.57 11.52 25.57
C ARG A 523 -26.22 10.26 26.17
N GLU A 524 -26.62 9.31 25.33
CA GLU A 524 -27.04 7.97 25.74
C GLU A 524 -25.94 7.21 26.50
N LYS A 525 -24.66 7.50 26.23
CA LYS A 525 -23.49 6.91 26.91
C LYS A 525 -22.90 7.83 27.97
N HIS A 526 -22.66 9.11 27.67
CA HIS A 526 -22.08 10.06 28.64
C HIS A 526 -23.11 10.63 29.64
N GLY A 527 -24.40 10.36 29.46
CA GLY A 527 -25.47 10.56 30.45
C GLY A 527 -25.97 11.99 30.64
N VAL A 528 -25.29 13.01 30.12
CA VAL A 528 -25.67 14.42 30.35
C VAL A 528 -26.87 14.84 29.52
N ARG A 529 -27.98 15.15 30.18
CA ARG A 529 -29.27 15.56 29.59
C ARG A 529 -29.60 17.05 29.79
N GLY A 530 -28.61 17.85 30.18
CA GLY A 530 -28.79 19.27 30.47
C GLY A 530 -27.66 19.83 31.32
N ASN A 531 -27.72 21.14 31.59
CA ASN A 531 -26.63 21.90 32.20
C ASN A 531 -26.49 21.67 33.73
N ASP A 532 -27.20 20.69 34.30
CA ASP A 532 -27.07 20.27 35.71
C ASP A 532 -26.15 19.05 35.92
N PHE A 533 -25.76 18.36 34.85
CA PHE A 533 -24.81 17.23 34.82
C PHE A 533 -25.12 16.04 35.75
N LYS A 534 -26.32 15.96 36.35
CA LYS A 534 -26.65 15.02 37.45
C LYS A 534 -26.48 13.54 37.12
N LEU A 535 -26.60 13.17 35.85
CA LEU A 535 -26.51 11.79 35.36
C LEU A 535 -25.22 11.52 34.54
N SER A 536 -24.19 12.36 34.69
CA SER A 536 -22.97 12.23 33.87
C SER A 536 -22.20 10.93 34.14
N ASN A 537 -21.79 10.26 33.05
CA ASN A 537 -20.98 9.03 33.07
C ASN A 537 -19.59 9.25 32.44
N PHE A 538 -18.99 10.40 32.73
CA PHE A 538 -17.65 10.75 32.25
C PHE A 538 -16.51 9.91 32.90
N ALA A 539 -16.84 9.03 33.85
CA ALA A 539 -15.89 8.07 34.41
C ALA A 539 -15.65 6.88 33.46
N GLU A 540 -16.71 6.35 32.84
CA GLU A 540 -16.62 5.34 31.78
C GLU A 540 -16.29 5.97 30.42
N PHE A 541 -16.86 7.14 30.15
CA PHE A 541 -16.68 7.89 28.90
C PHE A 541 -15.92 9.22 29.13
N PRO A 542 -14.61 9.19 29.44
CA PRO A 542 -13.81 10.40 29.65
C PRO A 542 -13.63 11.21 28.35
N ASP A 543 -13.22 12.46 28.51
CA ASP A 543 -12.94 13.39 27.43
C ASP A 543 -11.66 13.06 26.63
N MET A 544 -11.51 13.70 25.48
CA MET A 544 -10.39 13.50 24.56
C MET A 544 -9.03 13.92 25.13
N LEU A 545 -8.97 14.94 25.99
CA LEU A 545 -7.71 15.36 26.61
C LEU A 545 -7.25 14.29 27.60
N ALA A 546 -8.17 13.79 28.43
CA ALA A 546 -7.91 12.68 29.34
C ALA A 546 -7.54 11.38 28.60
N ARG A 547 -8.16 11.08 27.45
CA ARG A 547 -7.79 9.92 26.61
C ARG A 547 -6.40 10.08 25.98
N VAL A 548 -6.07 11.25 25.41
CA VAL A 548 -4.71 11.54 24.89
C VAL A 548 -3.67 11.43 26.02
N LYS A 549 -3.94 12.02 27.20
CA LYS A 549 -3.04 11.99 28.35
C LYS A 549 -2.91 10.59 28.99
N LYS A 550 -3.91 9.72 28.83
CA LYS A 550 -3.85 8.31 29.24
C LYS A 550 -3.07 7.45 28.25
N ALA A 551 -3.25 7.67 26.95
CA ALA A 551 -2.55 6.92 25.89
C ALA A 551 -1.08 7.36 25.70
N ARG A 552 -0.79 8.65 25.92
CA ARG A 552 0.54 9.25 25.78
C ARG A 552 0.78 10.23 26.95
N PRO A 553 1.22 9.76 28.14
CA PRO A 553 1.36 10.60 29.34
C PRO A 553 2.31 11.80 29.21
N SER A 554 3.27 11.72 28.28
CA SER A 554 4.20 12.80 27.94
C SER A 554 3.59 13.93 27.10
N SER A 555 2.40 13.76 26.53
CA SER A 555 1.71 14.83 25.79
C SER A 555 1.38 15.99 26.73
N PHE A 556 1.65 17.22 26.33
CA PHE A 556 1.12 18.40 27.01
C PHE A 556 -0.27 18.69 26.46
N VAL A 557 -1.33 18.60 27.27
CA VAL A 557 -2.71 18.88 26.82
C VAL A 557 -3.36 19.97 27.67
N ALA A 558 -4.12 20.85 27.04
CA ALA A 558 -4.67 22.04 27.70
C ALA A 558 -6.11 22.34 27.26
N SER A 559 -6.90 22.89 28.18
CA SER A 559 -8.27 23.36 27.97
C SER A 559 -8.40 24.77 28.55
N ILE A 560 -8.92 25.72 27.78
CA ILE A 560 -9.20 27.10 28.23
C ILE A 560 -10.58 27.50 27.73
N VAL A 561 -11.51 27.84 28.62
CA VAL A 561 -12.93 28.04 28.27
C VAL A 561 -13.48 29.33 28.84
N HIS A 562 -14.58 29.81 28.26
CA HIS A 562 -15.44 30.79 28.91
C HIS A 562 -16.50 30.05 29.76
N TRP A 563 -17.25 29.10 29.20
CA TRP A 563 -18.28 28.37 29.95
C TRP A 563 -17.69 27.39 30.98
N ALA A 564 -17.59 27.86 32.23
CA ALA A 564 -16.88 27.17 33.31
C ALA A 564 -17.32 25.70 33.60
N PRO A 565 -18.59 25.29 33.41
CA PRO A 565 -19.01 23.90 33.59
C PRO A 565 -18.22 22.87 32.75
N ILE A 566 -17.63 23.26 31.61
CA ILE A 566 -16.79 22.34 30.81
C ILE A 566 -15.61 21.82 31.64
N GLN A 567 -14.91 22.70 32.37
CA GLN A 567 -13.77 22.31 33.22
C GLN A 567 -14.24 21.63 34.51
N GLN A 568 -15.36 22.07 35.07
CA GLN A 568 -15.86 21.58 36.36
C GLN A 568 -16.50 20.19 36.25
N GLN A 569 -17.15 19.88 35.11
CA GLN A 569 -17.99 18.70 34.95
C GLN A 569 -17.51 17.74 33.86
N ILE A 570 -16.93 18.23 32.75
CA ILE A 570 -16.58 17.39 31.59
C ILE A 570 -15.11 16.96 31.63
N VAL A 571 -14.17 17.91 31.59
CA VAL A 571 -12.73 17.64 31.46
C VAL A 571 -12.19 16.93 32.71
N LYS A 572 -11.66 15.72 32.56
CA LYS A 572 -11.17 14.87 33.67
C LYS A 572 -9.66 14.91 33.86
N LYS A 573 -8.88 15.22 32.83
CA LYS A 573 -7.42 15.34 32.95
C LYS A 573 -6.78 16.15 31.82
N ALA A 574 -6.16 17.27 32.18
CA ALA A 574 -5.24 18.02 31.35
C ALA A 574 -4.07 18.56 32.17
N ASP A 575 -3.02 19.07 31.52
CA ASP A 575 -1.89 19.76 32.19
C ASP A 575 -2.24 21.21 32.54
N VAL A 576 -3.20 21.81 31.84
CA VAL A 576 -3.79 23.13 32.13
C VAL A 576 -5.30 23.09 31.92
N THR A 577 -6.05 23.55 32.92
CA THR A 577 -7.50 23.82 32.84
C THR A 577 -7.78 25.19 33.44
N VAL A 578 -8.37 26.12 32.66
CA VAL A 578 -8.73 27.47 33.13
C VAL A 578 -10.10 27.88 32.59
N SER A 579 -10.86 28.67 33.35
CA SER A 579 -12.12 29.29 32.94
C SER A 579 -12.04 30.82 33.12
N TYR A 580 -12.61 31.58 32.20
CA TYR A 580 -12.67 33.05 32.22
C TYR A 580 -14.11 33.59 32.13
N LYS A 581 -14.30 34.92 32.04
CA LYS A 581 -15.63 35.57 31.98
C LYS A 581 -15.88 36.33 30.68
N THR A 582 -14.96 36.23 29.71
CA THR A 582 -15.04 36.84 28.39
C THR A 582 -14.22 36.04 27.38
N ASP A 583 -14.63 36.04 26.13
CA ASP A 583 -13.87 35.40 25.04
C ASP A 583 -12.52 36.08 24.80
N ALA A 584 -12.42 37.38 25.12
CA ALA A 584 -11.17 38.15 25.08
C ALA A 584 -10.11 37.61 26.04
N GLU A 585 -10.50 37.23 27.26
CA GLU A 585 -9.60 36.61 28.25
C GLU A 585 -9.17 35.20 27.83
N VAL A 586 -10.11 34.40 27.32
CA VAL A 586 -9.83 33.05 26.77
C VAL A 586 -8.81 33.13 25.63
N ALA A 587 -9.06 33.99 24.64
CA ALA A 587 -8.18 34.15 23.49
C ALA A 587 -6.79 34.61 23.93
N LYS A 588 -6.70 35.59 24.84
CA LYS A 588 -5.43 36.08 25.41
C LYS A 588 -4.65 34.96 26.12
N ALA A 589 -5.30 34.17 26.96
CA ALA A 589 -4.67 33.08 27.69
C ALA A 589 -4.21 31.94 26.77
N ALA A 590 -4.99 31.61 25.73
CA ALA A 590 -4.61 30.61 24.74
C ALA A 590 -3.43 31.07 23.85
N ILE A 591 -3.37 32.35 23.46
CA ILE A 591 -2.21 32.95 22.77
C ILE A 591 -0.95 32.89 23.66
N GLN A 592 -1.08 33.18 24.96
CA GLN A 592 0.03 33.06 25.91
C GLN A 592 0.50 31.60 26.06
N LEU A 593 -0.43 30.64 26.16
CA LEU A 593 -0.08 29.21 26.24
C LEU A 593 0.60 28.72 24.96
N LEU A 594 0.15 29.16 23.78
CA LEU A 594 0.73 28.81 22.47
C LEU A 594 2.14 29.39 22.26
N SER A 595 2.49 30.50 22.93
CA SER A 595 3.82 31.12 22.85
C SER A 595 4.79 30.62 23.94
N GLU A 596 4.31 30.33 25.14
CA GLU A 596 5.15 29.86 26.26
C GLU A 596 5.31 28.34 26.36
N LYS A 597 4.33 27.55 25.88
CA LYS A 597 4.26 26.10 26.09
C LYS A 597 4.24 25.34 24.75
N ASN A 598 4.28 24.01 24.83
CA ASN A 598 4.28 23.14 23.66
C ASN A 598 3.10 22.15 23.65
N PRO A 599 1.84 22.62 23.65
CA PRO A 599 0.67 21.73 23.66
C PRO A 599 0.67 20.79 22.45
N ASP A 600 0.33 19.53 22.67
CA ASP A 600 0.05 18.51 21.66
C ASP A 600 -1.46 18.46 21.32
N LEU A 601 -2.31 18.76 22.30
CA LEU A 601 -3.74 19.04 22.12
C LEU A 601 -4.13 20.29 22.93
N LEU A 602 -4.75 21.27 22.26
CA LEU A 602 -5.39 22.43 22.89
C LEU A 602 -6.89 22.44 22.57
N PHE A 603 -7.73 22.63 23.58
CA PHE A 603 -9.15 22.96 23.45
C PHE A 603 -9.39 24.40 23.89
N VAL A 604 -10.14 25.16 23.09
CA VAL A 604 -10.60 26.52 23.40
C VAL A 604 -12.12 26.60 23.21
N HIS A 605 -12.81 27.33 24.07
CA HIS A 605 -14.26 27.55 24.01
C HIS A 605 -14.59 29.05 24.15
N LEU A 606 -15.44 29.56 23.25
CA LEU A 606 -15.90 30.94 23.14
C LEU A 606 -17.43 30.96 23.27
N ASP A 607 -17.99 31.87 24.08
CA ASP A 607 -19.39 31.89 24.57
C ASP A 607 -20.19 33.14 24.14
N ASP A 608 -19.51 34.24 23.74
CA ASP A 608 -20.16 35.54 23.50
C ASP A 608 -21.20 35.48 22.35
N VAL A 609 -21.10 34.48 21.47
CA VAL A 609 -22.05 34.20 20.38
C VAL A 609 -23.37 33.62 20.90
N ASP A 610 -23.35 32.65 21.81
CA ASP A 610 -24.56 32.12 22.44
C ASP A 610 -25.23 33.19 23.31
N GLY A 611 -24.45 33.91 24.11
CA GLY A 611 -24.92 35.07 24.89
C GLY A 611 -25.60 36.13 24.01
N ALA A 612 -25.11 36.37 22.79
CA ALA A 612 -25.77 37.23 21.81
C ALA A 612 -27.06 36.62 21.21
N GLY A 613 -27.08 35.30 20.98
CA GLY A 613 -28.25 34.54 20.54
C GLY A 613 -29.39 34.58 21.56
N HIS A 614 -29.10 34.31 22.83
CA HIS A 614 -30.05 34.45 23.94
C HIS A 614 -30.54 35.90 24.12
N LYS A 615 -29.67 36.90 23.95
CA LYS A 615 -30.02 38.31 24.22
C LYS A 615 -30.79 38.96 23.07
N TYR A 616 -30.44 38.67 21.82
CA TYR A 616 -30.96 39.34 20.63
C TYR A 616 -31.72 38.39 19.70
N GLY A 617 -31.10 37.27 19.33
CA GLY A 617 -31.78 36.15 18.69
C GLY A 617 -30.85 35.31 17.79
N PHE A 618 -31.06 33.99 17.79
CA PHE A 618 -30.30 33.02 17.00
C PHE A 618 -30.78 33.00 15.53
N HIS A 619 -30.46 34.04 14.75
CA HIS A 619 -30.83 34.11 13.34
C HIS A 619 -29.92 35.06 12.55
N PRO A 620 -29.54 34.78 11.28
CA PRO A 620 -28.72 35.68 10.46
C PRO A 620 -29.31 37.09 10.26
N THR A 621 -30.62 37.30 10.46
CA THR A 621 -31.22 38.65 10.39
C THR A 621 -31.01 39.49 11.66
N GLN A 622 -30.33 38.99 12.69
CA GLN A 622 -30.04 39.72 13.93
C GLN A 622 -28.62 40.32 13.89
N PRO A 623 -28.43 41.63 13.65
CA PRO A 623 -27.10 42.20 13.41
C PRO A 623 -26.14 42.06 14.59
N LYS A 624 -26.68 41.97 15.82
CA LYS A 624 -25.89 41.81 17.05
C LYS A 624 -25.44 40.36 17.30
N TYR A 625 -26.09 39.39 16.67
CA TYR A 625 -25.66 37.98 16.67
C TYR A 625 -24.58 37.76 15.60
N LEU A 626 -24.77 38.31 14.39
CA LEU A 626 -23.71 38.36 13.37
C LEU A 626 -22.44 39.06 13.91
N ALA A 627 -22.58 40.23 14.55
CA ALA A 627 -21.44 40.95 15.12
C ALA A 627 -20.68 40.17 16.22
N ALA A 628 -21.34 39.24 16.92
CA ALA A 628 -20.67 38.35 17.87
C ALA A 628 -19.87 37.25 17.13
N ILE A 629 -20.41 36.70 16.04
CA ILE A 629 -19.70 35.74 15.18
C ILE A 629 -18.50 36.41 14.49
N GLU A 630 -18.66 37.63 13.99
CA GLU A 630 -17.57 38.45 13.45
C GLU A 630 -16.48 38.71 14.52
N LYS A 631 -16.88 38.90 15.79
CA LYS A 631 -15.93 39.06 16.89
C LYS A 631 -15.20 37.76 17.27
N ALA A 632 -15.89 36.62 17.21
CA ALA A 632 -15.28 35.30 17.39
C ALA A 632 -14.26 35.00 16.27
N ASP A 633 -14.52 35.43 15.03
CA ASP A 633 -13.58 35.31 13.91
C ASP A 633 -12.27 36.10 14.15
N GLU A 634 -12.33 37.30 14.74
CA GLU A 634 -11.13 38.04 15.15
C GLU A 634 -10.26 37.21 16.13
N TYR A 635 -10.88 36.58 17.13
CA TYR A 635 -10.17 35.74 18.09
C TYR A 635 -9.59 34.48 17.43
N VAL A 636 -10.33 33.83 16.52
CA VAL A 636 -9.83 32.71 15.71
C VAL A 636 -8.63 33.16 14.87
N GLY A 637 -8.69 34.33 14.22
CA GLY A 637 -7.56 34.90 13.48
C GLY A 637 -6.32 35.11 14.35
N ALA A 638 -6.48 35.67 15.55
CA ALA A 638 -5.39 35.88 16.50
C ALA A 638 -4.78 34.55 17.00
N LEU A 639 -5.61 33.54 17.28
CA LEU A 639 -5.18 32.20 17.68
C LEU A 639 -4.43 31.47 16.55
N LEU A 640 -4.93 31.55 15.31
CA LEU A 640 -4.26 31.02 14.12
C LEU A 640 -2.92 31.73 13.82
N LYS A 641 -2.80 33.02 14.15
CA LYS A 641 -1.53 33.74 14.09
C LYS A 641 -0.56 33.23 15.15
N ALA A 642 -1.01 33.09 16.40
CA ALA A 642 -0.19 32.58 17.50
C ALA A 642 0.35 31.16 17.23
N VAL A 643 -0.40 30.30 16.53
CA VAL A 643 0.11 28.99 16.05
C VAL A 643 1.26 29.16 15.04
N LYS A 644 1.14 30.09 14.08
CA LYS A 644 2.14 30.32 13.01
C LYS A 644 3.39 31.03 13.51
N ASP A 645 3.26 31.89 14.52
CA ASP A 645 4.38 32.62 15.13
C ASP A 645 5.30 31.71 15.98
N ARG A 646 4.95 30.42 16.18
CA ARG A 646 5.74 29.45 16.95
C ARG A 646 7.06 29.14 16.26
N LYS A 647 8.17 29.24 17.00
CA LYS A 647 9.53 28.89 16.55
C LYS A 647 9.69 27.43 16.08
N SER A 648 8.74 26.56 16.40
CA SER A 648 8.71 25.14 16.01
C SER A 648 7.68 24.81 14.91
N PHE A 649 6.96 25.78 14.36
CA PHE A 649 5.84 25.57 13.43
C PHE A 649 6.19 24.72 12.19
N ASP A 650 7.37 24.89 11.60
CA ASP A 650 7.80 24.09 10.44
C ASP A 650 8.05 22.61 10.79
N LEU A 651 8.38 22.32 12.05
CA LEU A 651 8.54 20.97 12.60
C LEU A 651 7.23 20.38 13.15
N GLU A 652 6.11 21.09 13.00
CA GLU A 652 4.80 20.72 13.52
C GLU A 652 3.79 20.49 12.37
N ASP A 653 2.83 19.61 12.62
CA ASP A 653 1.68 19.37 11.75
C ASP A 653 0.40 19.60 12.56
N TRP A 654 -0.09 20.83 12.48
CA TRP A 654 -1.30 21.28 13.15
C TRP A 654 -2.55 20.87 12.36
N LEU A 655 -3.42 20.12 13.02
CA LEU A 655 -4.83 20.04 12.69
C LEU A 655 -5.59 21.08 13.51
N ILE A 656 -6.36 21.93 12.83
CA ILE A 656 -7.30 22.87 13.41
C ILE A 656 -8.70 22.31 13.16
N ILE A 657 -9.52 22.21 14.22
CA ILE A 657 -10.94 21.89 14.12
C ILE A 657 -11.73 23.06 14.71
N VAL A 658 -12.80 23.49 14.03
CA VAL A 658 -13.76 24.47 14.57
C VAL A 658 -15.17 23.92 14.44
N SER A 659 -15.98 24.10 15.49
CA SER A 659 -17.38 23.64 15.56
C SER A 659 -18.17 24.51 16.55
N THR A 660 -19.49 24.51 16.42
CA THR A 660 -20.41 24.78 17.56
C THR A 660 -20.86 23.44 18.16
N ASP A 661 -21.49 23.47 19.33
CA ASP A 661 -22.15 22.31 19.93
C ASP A 661 -23.68 22.30 19.71
N HIS A 662 -24.30 23.47 19.50
CA HIS A 662 -25.68 23.64 19.02
C HIS A 662 -25.89 24.91 18.17
N GLY A 663 -27.05 24.98 17.52
CA GLY A 663 -27.66 26.21 17.02
C GLY A 663 -28.78 26.71 17.96
N GLY A 664 -29.69 27.54 17.46
CA GLY A 664 -30.78 28.10 18.27
C GLY A 664 -31.90 28.70 17.41
N SER A 665 -33.04 29.02 18.03
CA SER A 665 -34.17 29.71 17.37
C SER A 665 -34.86 30.67 18.35
N GLY A 666 -35.39 31.78 17.82
CA GLY A 666 -35.85 32.88 18.68
C GLY A 666 -34.71 33.33 19.60
N LYS A 667 -34.90 33.18 20.92
CA LYS A 667 -33.90 33.48 21.97
C LYS A 667 -33.53 32.25 22.82
N GLY A 668 -33.63 31.04 22.26
CA GLY A 668 -33.31 29.80 22.98
C GLY A 668 -32.88 28.65 22.08
N HIS A 669 -32.60 27.52 22.73
CA HIS A 669 -32.09 26.29 22.14
C HIS A 669 -32.67 25.09 22.93
N GLY A 670 -32.06 23.90 22.88
CA GLY A 670 -32.46 22.73 23.67
C GLY A 670 -33.50 21.79 23.02
N GLN A 671 -34.29 22.28 22.06
CA GLN A 671 -35.31 21.48 21.35
C GLN A 671 -34.73 20.63 20.20
N ASN A 672 -35.40 19.52 19.86
CA ASN A 672 -35.09 18.62 18.75
C ASN A 672 -35.60 19.15 17.39
N ILE A 673 -35.09 20.30 16.94
CA ILE A 673 -35.46 20.93 15.66
C ILE A 673 -34.23 21.29 14.81
N PRO A 674 -34.34 21.38 13.47
CA PRO A 674 -33.19 21.59 12.57
C PRO A 674 -32.35 22.82 12.91
N GLU A 675 -32.98 23.92 13.35
CA GLU A 675 -32.36 25.19 13.73
C GLU A 675 -31.42 25.07 14.93
N HIS A 676 -31.66 24.09 15.81
CA HIS A 676 -30.84 23.82 16.97
C HIS A 676 -29.82 22.71 16.72
N ARG A 677 -30.16 21.77 15.83
CA ARG A 677 -29.41 20.53 15.62
C ARG A 677 -28.39 20.59 14.49
N THR A 678 -28.62 21.46 13.52
CA THR A 678 -27.68 21.70 12.42
C THR A 678 -26.58 22.63 12.89
N ILE A 679 -25.37 22.11 12.92
CA ILE A 679 -24.14 22.76 13.33
C ILE A 679 -23.17 22.79 12.14
N PHE A 680 -22.08 23.54 12.25
CA PHE A 680 -20.98 23.42 11.30
C PHE A 680 -19.85 22.55 11.86
N LEU A 681 -19.13 21.85 10.99
CA LEU A 681 -17.82 21.25 11.32
C LEU A 681 -16.79 21.66 10.27
N LEU A 682 -15.66 22.19 10.76
CA LEU A 682 -14.54 22.66 9.97
C LEU A 682 -13.26 21.95 10.40
N VAL A 683 -12.51 21.38 9.45
CA VAL A 683 -11.27 20.64 9.68
C VAL A 683 -10.20 21.15 8.71
N ALA A 684 -9.12 21.75 9.22
CA ALA A 684 -8.08 22.41 8.41
C ALA A 684 -6.66 22.07 8.90
N GLY A 685 -5.64 22.20 8.05
CA GLY A 685 -4.25 21.86 8.39
C GLY A 685 -3.51 21.12 7.26
N LYS A 686 -2.23 20.74 7.47
CA LYS A 686 -1.47 20.01 6.43
C LYS A 686 -2.09 18.63 6.17
N SER A 687 -2.63 17.97 7.21
CA SER A 687 -3.35 16.69 7.11
C SER A 687 -4.86 16.77 6.79
N ALA A 688 -5.48 17.95 6.74
CA ALA A 688 -6.90 18.07 6.40
C ALA A 688 -7.16 17.96 4.89
N ALA A 689 -8.32 17.40 4.52
CA ALA A 689 -8.83 17.36 3.15
C ALA A 689 -9.29 18.75 2.68
N ARG A 690 -9.84 18.85 1.48
CA ARG A 690 -10.45 20.07 0.93
C ARG A 690 -11.84 19.80 0.37
N GLY A 691 -12.76 20.73 0.60
CA GLY A 691 -14.15 20.64 0.13
C GLY A 691 -15.12 20.03 1.16
N THR A 692 -16.29 19.60 0.71
CA THR A 692 -17.38 19.19 1.61
C THR A 692 -17.09 17.88 2.35
N ILE A 693 -17.33 17.85 3.67
CA ILE A 693 -17.37 16.60 4.45
C ILE A 693 -18.72 15.94 4.22
N GLU A 694 -18.73 14.86 3.44
CA GLU A 694 -19.91 14.05 3.12
C GLU A 694 -19.67 12.55 3.44
N PRO A 695 -20.66 11.82 4.00
CA PRO A 695 -21.94 12.31 4.49
C PRO A 695 -21.76 13.28 5.67
N ALA A 696 -22.72 14.18 5.86
CA ALA A 696 -22.75 15.15 6.95
C ALA A 696 -22.32 14.54 8.31
N PRO A 697 -21.28 15.09 8.98
CA PRO A 697 -20.66 14.49 10.16
C PRO A 697 -21.45 14.75 11.44
N GLY A 698 -21.25 13.92 12.45
CA GLY A 698 -21.78 14.14 13.79
C GLY A 698 -20.80 14.92 14.67
N ILE A 699 -21.30 15.65 15.67
CA ILE A 699 -20.46 16.32 16.69
C ILE A 699 -19.48 15.35 17.39
N VAL A 700 -19.87 14.07 17.52
CA VAL A 700 -19.06 12.98 18.07
C VAL A 700 -17.86 12.59 17.21
N ASP A 701 -17.80 12.99 15.93
CA ASP A 701 -16.68 12.68 15.02
C ASP A 701 -15.41 13.47 15.34
N ILE A 702 -15.52 14.54 16.14
CA ILE A 702 -14.41 15.46 16.48
C ILE A 702 -13.30 14.75 17.27
N ALA A 703 -13.62 14.09 18.37
CA ALA A 703 -12.62 13.39 19.19
C ALA A 703 -11.91 12.23 18.44
N PRO A 704 -12.60 11.32 17.72
CA PRO A 704 -11.98 10.36 16.79
C PRO A 704 -11.04 11.00 15.76
N THR A 705 -11.43 12.13 15.18
CA THR A 705 -10.60 12.88 14.21
C THR A 705 -9.29 13.37 14.84
N VAL A 706 -9.37 13.90 16.08
CA VAL A 706 -8.19 14.27 16.88
C VAL A 706 -7.31 13.05 17.17
N PHE A 707 -7.88 11.92 17.59
CA PHE A 707 -7.10 10.70 17.88
C PHE A 707 -6.35 10.17 16.64
N GLN A 708 -7.02 10.13 15.48
CA GLN A 708 -6.40 9.67 14.24
C GLN A 708 -5.27 10.60 13.76
N HIS A 709 -5.41 11.93 13.87
CA HIS A 709 -4.33 12.85 13.50
C HIS A 709 -3.14 12.81 14.47
N LEU A 710 -3.39 12.62 15.77
CA LEU A 710 -2.33 12.58 16.79
C LEU A 710 -1.61 11.22 16.89
N ASP A 711 -1.90 10.26 16.01
CA ASP A 711 -1.41 8.87 16.08
C ASP A 711 -1.71 8.21 17.44
N ILE A 712 -2.94 8.39 17.94
CA ILE A 712 -3.43 7.81 19.21
C ILE A 712 -4.31 6.61 18.89
N PRO A 713 -3.90 5.37 19.21
CA PRO A 713 -4.69 4.18 18.92
C PRO A 713 -6.04 4.22 19.64
N ILE A 714 -7.13 4.21 18.86
CA ILE A 714 -8.50 4.12 19.38
C ILE A 714 -8.69 2.69 19.92
N ASN A 715 -8.76 2.57 21.25
CA ASN A 715 -9.02 1.29 21.90
C ASN A 715 -10.51 0.92 21.69
N PRO A 716 -10.85 -0.29 21.19
CA PRO A 716 -12.25 -0.68 20.99
C PRO A 716 -13.13 -0.57 22.24
N LYS A 717 -12.56 -0.75 23.45
CA LYS A 717 -13.25 -0.56 24.73
C LYS A 717 -13.65 0.89 25.03
N TRP A 718 -13.26 1.86 24.19
CA TRP A 718 -13.73 3.24 24.28
C TRP A 718 -15.15 3.42 23.74
N SER A 719 -15.64 2.48 22.93
CA SER A 719 -17.01 2.42 22.42
C SER A 719 -17.51 3.75 21.83
N LEU A 720 -16.62 4.45 21.11
CA LEU A 720 -16.91 5.73 20.45
C LEU A 720 -18.06 5.57 19.45
N ASP A 721 -18.92 6.59 19.35
CA ASP A 721 -19.99 6.65 18.34
C ASP A 721 -19.53 7.33 17.05
N GLY A 722 -18.57 8.26 17.17
CA GLY A 722 -17.98 8.95 16.04
C GLY A 722 -16.86 8.20 15.35
N LYS A 723 -16.54 8.67 14.14
CA LYS A 723 -15.45 8.24 13.25
C LYS A 723 -14.58 9.45 12.90
N ALA A 724 -13.37 9.24 12.38
CA ALA A 724 -12.57 10.35 11.88
C ALA A 724 -13.15 10.91 10.57
N VAL A 725 -13.18 12.24 10.43
CA VAL A 725 -13.73 12.97 9.28
C VAL A 725 -12.85 14.15 8.89
N GLY A 726 -13.00 14.68 7.67
CA GLY A 726 -12.30 15.89 7.21
C GLY A 726 -10.77 15.79 7.05
N LEU A 727 -10.15 14.66 7.39
CA LEU A 727 -8.74 14.36 7.08
C LEU A 727 -8.57 14.00 5.61
N LYS A 728 -7.38 14.25 5.05
CA LYS A 728 -6.97 13.64 3.78
C LYS A 728 -7.04 12.13 3.88
N ALA A 729 -7.24 11.47 2.73
CA ALA A 729 -6.81 10.10 2.54
C ALA A 729 -5.27 10.06 2.67
N THR A 730 -4.78 9.97 3.89
CA THR A 730 -3.38 9.72 4.17
C THR A 730 -3.02 8.33 3.66
N ALA A 731 -1.87 8.20 3.01
CA ALA A 731 -1.18 6.93 2.89
C ALA A 731 -0.61 6.55 4.27
N SER A 732 -1.50 6.33 5.24
CA SER A 732 -1.12 5.85 6.57
C SER A 732 -0.50 4.46 6.42
N PRO A 733 0.63 4.16 7.09
CA PRO A 733 1.16 2.81 7.12
C PRO A 733 0.21 1.93 7.93
N THR A 734 -0.70 1.24 7.25
CA THR A 734 -1.68 0.34 7.90
C THR A 734 -0.92 -0.75 8.65
N VAL A 735 -1.11 -0.80 9.97
CA VAL A 735 -0.55 -1.89 10.79
C VAL A 735 -1.18 -3.21 10.35
N GLY A 736 -0.42 -4.03 9.64
CA GLY A 736 -0.76 -5.43 9.38
C GLY A 736 -1.92 -5.68 8.42
N GLN A 737 -1.96 -5.04 7.25
CA GLN A 737 -2.60 -5.66 6.08
C GLN A 737 -1.56 -6.33 5.19
N VAL A 738 -1.72 -7.65 5.01
CA VAL A 738 -1.01 -8.42 3.98
C VAL A 738 -1.45 -7.91 2.61
N ARG A 739 -0.53 -7.74 1.66
CA ARG A 739 -0.90 -7.57 0.25
C ARG A 739 -1.51 -8.88 -0.24
N ASP A 740 -2.83 -8.93 -0.32
CA ASP A 740 -3.54 -10.05 -0.94
C ASP A 740 -3.31 -10.02 -2.46
N SER A 741 -3.40 -11.19 -3.08
CA SER A 741 -3.21 -11.33 -4.52
C SER A 741 -3.95 -12.56 -5.05
N VAL A 742 -4.69 -12.37 -6.14
CA VAL A 742 -5.39 -13.43 -6.85
C VAL A 742 -4.38 -14.21 -7.71
N ALA A 743 -4.42 -15.54 -7.67
CA ALA A 743 -3.55 -16.39 -8.48
C ALA A 743 -4.08 -16.54 -9.92
N ILE A 744 -3.22 -16.94 -10.86
CA ILE A 744 -3.62 -17.24 -12.25
C ILE A 744 -3.29 -18.70 -12.54
N ALA A 745 -4.31 -19.51 -12.80
CA ALA A 745 -4.12 -20.89 -13.26
C ALA A 745 -3.83 -20.93 -14.77
N ASN A 746 -2.95 -21.85 -15.16
CA ASN A 746 -2.60 -22.14 -16.56
C ASN A 746 -2.24 -20.87 -17.37
N ARG A 747 -1.43 -19.99 -16.78
CA ARG A 747 -1.01 -18.72 -17.38
C ARG A 747 -0.37 -18.91 -18.75
N LYS A 748 -0.67 -18.02 -19.70
CA LYS A 748 -0.10 -18.00 -21.06
C LYS A 748 0.12 -16.57 -21.59
N LEU A 749 -0.87 -15.69 -21.46
CA LEU A 749 -0.87 -14.33 -21.99
C LEU A 749 -0.73 -13.25 -20.90
N LEU A 750 -1.03 -13.59 -19.65
CA LEU A 750 -0.83 -12.69 -18.51
C LEU A 750 0.65 -12.72 -18.05
N PRO A 751 1.24 -11.58 -17.64
CA PRO A 751 2.68 -11.46 -17.41
C PRO A 751 3.18 -12.03 -16.07
N ALA A 752 2.30 -12.30 -15.10
CA ALA A 752 2.66 -12.78 -13.76
C ALA A 752 1.67 -13.84 -13.27
N ASP A 753 2.12 -14.78 -12.45
CA ASP A 753 1.31 -15.89 -11.90
C ASP A 753 0.35 -15.46 -10.77
N ARG A 754 0.44 -14.20 -10.33
CA ARG A 754 -0.48 -13.56 -9.37
C ARG A 754 -0.70 -12.09 -9.76
N LEU A 755 -1.84 -11.53 -9.37
CA LEU A 755 -2.16 -10.10 -9.48
C LEU A 755 -2.48 -9.55 -8.08
N ASP A 756 -1.90 -8.41 -7.70
CA ASP A 756 -2.23 -7.71 -6.44
C ASP A 756 -3.73 -7.34 -6.39
N CYS A 757 -4.34 -7.47 -5.21
CA CYS A 757 -5.74 -7.11 -4.99
C CYS A 757 -6.04 -6.53 -3.60
N GLU A 758 -7.12 -5.76 -3.50
CA GLU A 758 -7.74 -5.34 -2.23
C GLU A 758 -9.02 -6.14 -2.03
N ARG A 759 -9.27 -6.71 -0.84
CA ARG A 759 -10.54 -7.38 -0.50
C ARG A 759 -11.31 -6.60 0.56
N ILE A 760 -12.61 -6.49 0.36
CA ILE A 760 -13.53 -5.72 1.21
C ILE A 760 -14.75 -6.59 1.49
N ALA A 761 -14.84 -7.12 2.72
CA ALA A 761 -16.02 -7.87 3.17
C ALA A 761 -17.25 -6.95 3.30
N LEU A 762 -18.43 -7.49 3.02
CA LEU A 762 -19.69 -6.76 2.94
C LEU A 762 -20.85 -7.55 3.55
N GLY A 763 -21.93 -6.84 3.85
CA GLY A 763 -23.18 -7.42 4.35
C GLY A 763 -23.12 -7.87 5.81
N ASP A 764 -24.22 -8.50 6.22
CA ASP A 764 -24.29 -9.36 7.41
C ASP A 764 -24.08 -10.83 6.99
N ASP A 765 -23.91 -11.72 7.97
CA ASP A 765 -23.87 -13.17 7.71
C ASP A 765 -25.18 -13.67 7.05
N ASP A 766 -25.06 -14.64 6.15
CA ASP A 766 -26.12 -15.21 5.31
C ASP A 766 -26.74 -14.26 4.24
N ASP A 767 -26.12 -13.10 4.00
CA ASP A 767 -26.31 -12.32 2.76
C ASP A 767 -25.73 -13.08 1.55
N TYR A 768 -26.44 -13.05 0.40
CA TYR A 768 -26.15 -13.93 -0.75
C TYR A 768 -26.51 -13.35 -2.14
N LYS A 769 -25.94 -13.97 -3.19
CA LYS A 769 -25.99 -13.58 -4.63
C LYS A 769 -25.92 -12.06 -4.87
N PRO A 770 -24.74 -11.43 -4.73
CA PRO A 770 -24.59 -10.02 -5.04
C PRO A 770 -24.52 -9.75 -6.55
N ASP A 771 -24.96 -8.56 -6.97
CA ASP A 771 -24.71 -7.98 -8.28
C ASP A 771 -24.29 -6.49 -8.18
N LEU A 772 -23.55 -6.01 -9.18
CA LEU A 772 -22.73 -4.80 -9.11
C LEU A 772 -22.75 -4.00 -10.42
N VAL A 773 -23.09 -2.70 -10.34
CA VAL A 773 -23.02 -1.73 -11.45
C VAL A 773 -22.24 -0.47 -11.09
N LEU A 774 -21.68 0.17 -12.12
CA LEU A 774 -21.04 1.48 -12.06
C LEU A 774 -21.95 2.51 -12.74
N LEU A 775 -22.35 3.54 -12.01
CA LEU A 775 -23.18 4.62 -12.54
C LEU A 775 -22.33 5.62 -13.37
N PRO A 776 -22.94 6.38 -14.30
CA PRO A 776 -22.23 7.39 -15.10
C PRO A 776 -21.50 8.47 -14.27
N ASN A 777 -21.97 8.76 -13.05
CA ASN A 777 -21.35 9.70 -12.13
C ASN A 777 -20.11 9.14 -11.39
N GLY A 778 -19.85 7.82 -11.45
CA GLY A 778 -18.76 7.15 -10.76
C GLY A 778 -19.11 6.48 -9.42
N GLU A 779 -20.36 6.60 -8.95
CA GLU A 779 -20.87 5.83 -7.80
C GLU A 779 -21.07 4.36 -8.20
N LEU A 780 -20.64 3.43 -7.35
CA LEU A 780 -21.00 2.01 -7.47
C LEU A 780 -22.29 1.74 -6.69
N ILE A 781 -23.19 0.95 -7.28
CA ILE A 781 -24.31 0.32 -6.58
C ILE A 781 -24.11 -1.19 -6.63
N LEU A 782 -24.20 -1.82 -5.47
CA LEU A 782 -24.26 -3.28 -5.31
C LEU A 782 -25.60 -3.64 -4.68
N VAL A 783 -26.25 -4.68 -5.18
CA VAL A 783 -27.43 -5.30 -4.54
C VAL A 783 -27.14 -6.73 -4.15
N ALA A 784 -27.86 -7.24 -3.17
CA ALA A 784 -27.85 -8.65 -2.75
C ALA A 784 -29.20 -9.00 -2.11
N PHE A 785 -29.39 -10.24 -1.67
CA PHE A 785 -30.55 -10.58 -0.85
C PHE A 785 -30.17 -11.43 0.37
N HIS A 786 -31.01 -11.37 1.40
CA HIS A 786 -30.90 -12.14 2.63
C HIS A 786 -32.17 -12.97 2.86
N GLN A 787 -32.03 -14.27 3.10
CA GLN A 787 -33.18 -15.15 3.34
C GLN A 787 -33.49 -15.29 4.85
N HIS A 788 -34.41 -14.48 5.37
CA HIS A 788 -34.91 -14.68 6.72
C HIS A 788 -35.91 -15.84 6.76
N LYS A 789 -35.52 -16.98 7.34
CA LYS A 789 -36.44 -18.12 7.58
C LYS A 789 -37.58 -17.74 8.52
N LYS A 790 -38.75 -18.36 8.32
CA LYS A 790 -39.96 -18.21 9.14
C LYS A 790 -40.56 -19.59 9.44
N GLU A 791 -41.53 -19.64 10.34
CA GLU A 791 -42.23 -20.86 10.73
C GLU A 791 -42.99 -21.48 9.54
N GLY A 792 -43.28 -22.78 9.61
CA GLY A 792 -44.08 -23.48 8.58
C GLY A 792 -43.45 -23.50 7.18
N ASN A 793 -42.12 -23.61 7.08
CA ASN A 793 -41.35 -23.57 5.81
C ASN A 793 -41.53 -22.27 4.99
N LYS A 794 -41.99 -21.18 5.61
CA LYS A 794 -42.05 -19.86 4.98
C LYS A 794 -40.69 -19.14 5.02
N VAL A 795 -40.49 -18.18 4.12
CA VAL A 795 -39.28 -17.33 4.05
C VAL A 795 -39.65 -15.86 3.87
N LEU A 796 -38.66 -14.98 4.08
CA LEU A 796 -38.74 -13.55 3.77
C LEU A 796 -37.42 -13.16 3.08
N GLU A 797 -37.48 -13.00 1.76
CA GLU A 797 -36.32 -12.69 0.90
C GLU A 797 -36.07 -11.17 0.85
N GLN A 798 -35.26 -10.65 1.76
CA GLN A 798 -35.01 -9.21 1.87
C GLN A 798 -33.92 -8.75 0.89
N ASN A 799 -34.28 -7.90 -0.08
CA ASN A 799 -33.30 -7.23 -0.94
C ASN A 799 -32.53 -6.15 -0.19
N LEU A 800 -31.24 -6.06 -0.44
CA LEU A 800 -30.29 -5.14 0.18
C LEU A 800 -29.59 -4.32 -0.90
N LEU A 801 -29.36 -3.04 -0.64
CA LEU A 801 -28.60 -2.13 -1.51
C LEU A 801 -27.41 -1.52 -0.76
N PHE A 802 -26.26 -1.49 -1.40
CA PHE A 802 -25.00 -0.93 -0.91
C PHE A 802 -24.47 0.09 -1.92
N ARG A 803 -23.87 1.18 -1.44
CA ARG A 803 -23.31 2.25 -2.28
C ARG A 803 -21.83 2.48 -1.97
N SER A 804 -21.03 2.82 -2.98
CA SER A 804 -19.64 3.25 -2.80
C SER A 804 -19.26 4.41 -3.73
N ARG A 805 -18.50 5.37 -3.19
CA ARG A 805 -18.07 6.61 -3.90
C ARG A 805 -16.56 6.73 -4.09
N ASP A 806 -15.78 5.77 -3.58
CA ASP A 806 -14.33 5.68 -3.73
C ASP A 806 -13.91 4.54 -4.68
N GLY A 807 -14.86 4.07 -5.50
CA GLY A 807 -14.69 2.94 -6.41
C GLY A 807 -14.67 1.57 -5.72
N GLY A 808 -15.10 1.47 -4.45
CA GLY A 808 -15.31 0.20 -3.76
C GLY A 808 -14.34 -0.12 -2.61
N LYS A 809 -13.59 0.86 -2.07
CA LYS A 809 -12.78 0.66 -0.85
C LYS A 809 -13.64 0.72 0.41
N THR A 810 -14.61 1.63 0.43
CA THR A 810 -15.63 1.72 1.48
C THR A 810 -17.02 1.63 0.86
N TRP A 811 -17.97 1.12 1.65
CA TRP A 811 -19.35 0.89 1.24
C TRP A 811 -20.31 1.33 2.34
N SER A 812 -21.53 1.70 1.97
CA SER A 812 -22.61 1.96 2.93
C SER A 812 -22.98 0.69 3.72
N LYS A 813 -23.66 0.88 4.86
CA LYS A 813 -24.48 -0.20 5.43
C LYS A 813 -25.58 -0.61 4.42
N PRO A 814 -26.10 -1.85 4.49
CA PRO A 814 -27.18 -2.29 3.63
C PRO A 814 -28.47 -1.48 3.86
N GLU A 815 -28.99 -0.88 2.80
CA GLU A 815 -30.32 -0.31 2.70
C GLU A 815 -31.32 -1.42 2.37
N LYS A 816 -32.35 -1.62 3.19
CA LYS A 816 -33.36 -2.67 2.98
C LYS A 816 -34.42 -2.19 1.99
N LEU A 817 -34.37 -2.69 0.76
CA LEU A 817 -35.31 -2.32 -0.30
C LEU A 817 -36.72 -2.89 -0.05
N ALA A 818 -37.75 -2.12 -0.42
CA ALA A 818 -39.14 -2.59 -0.41
C ALA A 818 -39.48 -3.49 -1.62
N GLN A 819 -38.62 -3.45 -2.65
CA GLN A 819 -38.77 -4.13 -3.93
C GLN A 819 -38.70 -5.65 -3.75
N LEU A 820 -39.69 -6.35 -4.30
CA LEU A 820 -39.93 -7.78 -4.08
C LEU A 820 -39.21 -8.69 -5.08
N GLY A 821 -38.69 -9.81 -4.58
CA GLY A 821 -38.11 -10.88 -5.39
C GLY A 821 -36.64 -11.13 -5.03
N ARG A 822 -36.27 -12.39 -4.83
CA ARG A 822 -34.90 -12.81 -4.51
C ARG A 822 -33.98 -12.75 -5.73
N GLU A 823 -32.69 -12.81 -5.43
CA GLU A 823 -31.60 -12.87 -6.40
C GLU A 823 -31.55 -11.66 -7.35
N PRO A 824 -31.54 -10.43 -6.80
CA PRO A 824 -31.66 -9.22 -7.58
C PRO A 824 -30.51 -9.08 -8.58
N TYR A 825 -30.82 -8.68 -9.81
CA TYR A 825 -29.81 -8.44 -10.84
C TYR A 825 -30.06 -7.10 -11.55
N LEU A 826 -29.02 -6.27 -11.65
CA LEU A 826 -29.09 -4.91 -12.15
C LEU A 826 -28.76 -4.80 -13.65
N THR A 827 -29.30 -3.76 -14.27
CA THR A 827 -28.83 -3.25 -15.55
C THR A 827 -28.75 -1.73 -15.46
N VAL A 828 -27.59 -1.15 -15.78
CA VAL A 828 -27.44 0.30 -15.97
C VAL A 828 -27.46 0.66 -17.45
N LEU A 829 -28.30 1.63 -17.81
CA LEU A 829 -28.39 2.16 -19.16
C LEU A 829 -27.47 3.37 -19.37
N LYS A 830 -27.24 3.74 -20.63
CA LYS A 830 -26.33 4.84 -21.02
C LYS A 830 -26.70 6.21 -20.40
N ASP A 831 -27.96 6.41 -20.05
CA ASP A 831 -28.49 7.63 -19.42
C ASP A 831 -28.46 7.60 -17.87
N GLY A 832 -28.06 6.47 -17.27
CA GLY A 832 -28.09 6.25 -15.82
C GLY A 832 -29.40 5.67 -15.29
N THR A 833 -30.39 5.36 -16.13
CA THR A 833 -31.56 4.57 -15.73
C THR A 833 -31.11 3.18 -15.30
N LEU A 834 -31.63 2.69 -14.18
CA LEU A 834 -31.37 1.34 -13.67
C LEU A 834 -32.63 0.48 -13.76
N PHE A 835 -32.43 -0.79 -14.08
CA PHE A 835 -33.41 -1.85 -13.89
C PHE A 835 -32.90 -2.84 -12.85
N MET A 836 -33.81 -3.50 -12.15
CA MET A 836 -33.52 -4.63 -11.27
C MET A 836 -34.52 -5.76 -11.57
N THR A 837 -34.05 -6.93 -11.96
CA THR A 837 -34.86 -8.15 -12.11
C THR A 837 -34.82 -8.96 -10.81
N GLY A 838 -35.83 -9.80 -10.59
CA GLY A 838 -35.90 -10.74 -9.47
C GLY A 838 -37.14 -11.64 -9.57
N HIS A 839 -37.25 -12.66 -8.73
CA HIS A 839 -38.45 -13.53 -8.67
C HIS A 839 -38.86 -13.84 -7.23
N LEU A 840 -40.14 -14.01 -6.96
CA LEU A 840 -40.67 -14.24 -5.61
C LEU A 840 -41.17 -15.68 -5.45
N LEU A 841 -40.63 -16.41 -4.48
CA LEU A 841 -41.01 -17.82 -4.24
C LEU A 841 -42.43 -17.94 -3.70
N ALA A 842 -43.11 -19.05 -4.01
CA ALA A 842 -44.47 -19.36 -3.53
C ALA A 842 -44.56 -19.46 -1.98
N ASN A 843 -43.44 -19.66 -1.29
CA ASN A 843 -43.36 -19.70 0.17
C ASN A 843 -42.78 -18.41 0.82
N ASP A 844 -42.55 -17.33 0.07
CA ASP A 844 -42.27 -16.02 0.70
C ASP A 844 -43.53 -15.49 1.40
N VAL A 845 -43.39 -14.94 2.61
CA VAL A 845 -44.51 -14.41 3.41
C VAL A 845 -45.23 -13.21 2.76
N ARG A 846 -44.59 -12.52 1.81
CA ARG A 846 -45.18 -11.41 1.04
C ARG A 846 -45.84 -11.89 -0.26
N ASN A 847 -45.66 -13.16 -0.66
CA ASN A 847 -46.24 -13.69 -1.89
C ASN A 847 -47.72 -14.08 -1.70
N GLN A 848 -48.62 -13.14 -1.99
CA GLN A 848 -50.06 -13.34 -1.87
C GLN A 848 -50.67 -14.22 -2.99
N HIS A 849 -49.93 -14.50 -4.05
CA HIS A 849 -50.43 -15.23 -5.22
C HIS A 849 -50.27 -16.76 -5.12
N GLY A 850 -49.32 -17.24 -4.30
CA GLY A 850 -49.10 -18.66 -4.04
C GLY A 850 -48.44 -19.46 -5.17
N TYR A 851 -47.83 -18.80 -6.14
CA TYR A 851 -46.99 -19.39 -7.20
C TYR A 851 -45.72 -18.54 -7.40
N ILE A 852 -44.75 -19.01 -8.19
CA ILE A 852 -43.49 -18.27 -8.44
C ILE A 852 -43.69 -17.26 -9.58
N HIS A 853 -43.37 -15.99 -9.37
CA HIS A 853 -43.46 -14.95 -10.40
C HIS A 853 -42.32 -13.93 -10.31
N GLY A 854 -41.95 -13.38 -11.46
CA GLY A 854 -40.91 -12.38 -11.63
C GLY A 854 -41.37 -10.94 -11.37
N TYR A 855 -40.41 -10.07 -11.06
CA TYR A 855 -40.57 -8.63 -11.02
C TYR A 855 -39.50 -7.95 -11.88
N LEU A 856 -39.90 -6.86 -12.53
CA LEU A 856 -39.01 -5.87 -13.13
C LEU A 856 -39.19 -4.55 -12.38
N HIS A 857 -38.16 -4.10 -11.67
CA HIS A 857 -38.12 -2.77 -11.07
C HIS A 857 -37.33 -1.81 -11.97
N ARG A 858 -37.68 -0.53 -11.94
CA ARG A 858 -37.09 0.54 -12.74
C ARG A 858 -36.88 1.80 -11.91
N THR A 859 -35.76 2.50 -12.08
CA THR A 859 -35.47 3.77 -11.40
C THR A 859 -34.63 4.70 -12.28
N THR A 860 -34.86 6.00 -12.15
CA THR A 860 -34.13 7.07 -12.85
C THR A 860 -33.40 8.03 -11.90
N ASP A 861 -33.42 7.78 -10.59
CA ASP A 861 -32.84 8.66 -9.56
C ASP A 861 -31.67 8.03 -8.78
N ALA A 862 -31.05 7.01 -9.39
CA ALA A 862 -30.05 6.11 -8.81
C ALA A 862 -30.59 5.24 -7.65
N GLY A 863 -31.85 4.79 -7.75
CA GLY A 863 -32.43 3.79 -6.85
C GLY A 863 -32.90 4.33 -5.50
N LYS A 864 -33.35 5.58 -5.45
CA LYS A 864 -34.04 6.18 -4.28
C LYS A 864 -35.55 5.97 -4.38
N SER A 865 -36.10 6.01 -5.59
CA SER A 865 -37.47 5.62 -5.90
C SER A 865 -37.49 4.58 -7.02
N TRP A 866 -38.48 3.68 -6.99
CA TRP A 866 -38.56 2.54 -7.91
C TRP A 866 -40.00 2.32 -8.39
N GLU A 867 -40.19 2.37 -9.71
CA GLU A 867 -41.34 1.81 -10.40
C GLU A 867 -41.21 0.26 -10.38
N SER A 868 -42.32 -0.47 -10.42
CA SER A 868 -42.29 -1.94 -10.31
C SER A 868 -43.40 -2.59 -11.13
N ILE A 869 -43.03 -3.56 -11.97
CA ILE A 869 -43.93 -4.35 -12.82
C ILE A 869 -43.84 -5.81 -12.37
N ARG A 870 -44.98 -6.41 -11.99
CA ARG A 870 -45.11 -7.86 -11.80
C ARG A 870 -45.19 -8.53 -13.17
N ILE A 871 -44.49 -9.65 -13.35
CA ILE A 871 -44.68 -10.52 -14.51
C ILE A 871 -45.90 -11.39 -14.24
N GLU A 872 -46.95 -11.20 -15.04
CA GLU A 872 -48.26 -11.81 -14.83
C GLU A 872 -48.41 -13.10 -15.62
N SER A 873 -49.12 -14.07 -15.04
CA SER A 873 -49.37 -15.39 -15.65
C SER A 873 -50.82 -15.59 -16.03
N GLU A 874 -51.74 -14.79 -15.49
CA GLU A 874 -53.18 -14.94 -15.64
C GLU A 874 -53.65 -14.91 -17.11
N GLY A 875 -52.98 -14.13 -17.97
CA GLY A 875 -53.24 -14.07 -19.41
C GLY A 875 -52.57 -15.17 -20.26
N ILE A 876 -51.81 -16.06 -19.63
CA ILE A 876 -51.13 -17.21 -20.26
C ILE A 876 -51.76 -18.52 -19.77
N LYS A 877 -51.76 -18.74 -18.45
CA LYS A 877 -52.30 -19.90 -17.75
C LYS A 877 -52.43 -19.57 -16.25
N PRO A 878 -53.59 -19.79 -15.60
CA PRO A 878 -53.77 -19.49 -14.19
C PRO A 878 -52.70 -20.12 -13.29
N LYS A 879 -52.02 -19.28 -12.49
CA LYS A 879 -50.93 -19.65 -11.59
C LYS A 879 -49.72 -20.35 -12.23
N ALA A 880 -49.52 -20.24 -13.54
CA ALA A 880 -48.26 -20.65 -14.15
C ALA A 880 -47.09 -19.94 -13.48
N SER A 881 -46.03 -20.67 -13.16
CA SER A 881 -44.78 -20.08 -12.70
C SER A 881 -44.14 -19.26 -13.82
N ASN A 882 -43.41 -18.19 -13.51
CA ASN A 882 -42.71 -17.39 -14.51
C ASN A 882 -41.39 -16.82 -14.02
N HIS A 883 -40.44 -16.63 -14.95
CA HIS A 883 -39.13 -16.06 -14.72
C HIS A 883 -38.72 -15.14 -15.89
N SER A 884 -37.59 -14.44 -15.76
CA SER A 884 -37.02 -13.60 -16.80
C SER A 884 -35.52 -13.81 -16.95
N THR A 885 -34.95 -13.27 -18.03
CA THR A 885 -33.49 -13.10 -18.17
C THR A 885 -32.91 -12.32 -17.00
N ARG A 886 -31.64 -12.59 -16.67
CA ARG A 886 -30.91 -11.89 -15.59
C ARG A 886 -30.87 -10.38 -15.85
N ASN A 887 -30.51 -9.97 -17.06
CA ASN A 887 -30.43 -8.56 -17.44
C ASN A 887 -31.55 -8.12 -18.39
N VAL A 888 -31.78 -6.80 -18.41
CA VAL A 888 -32.39 -6.11 -19.54
C VAL A 888 -31.29 -5.84 -20.57
N LEU A 889 -31.53 -6.13 -21.84
CA LEU A 889 -30.58 -5.81 -22.91
C LEU A 889 -31.01 -4.54 -23.65
N GLN A 890 -30.22 -3.46 -23.52
CA GLN A 890 -30.34 -2.29 -24.40
C GLN A 890 -29.59 -2.55 -25.71
N LEU A 891 -30.31 -2.56 -26.82
CA LEU A 891 -29.75 -2.68 -28.17
C LEU A 891 -29.10 -1.35 -28.61
N ALA A 892 -28.28 -1.41 -29.66
CA ALA A 892 -27.60 -0.26 -30.24
C ALA A 892 -28.53 0.93 -30.58
N ASP A 893 -29.77 0.65 -31.01
CA ASP A 893 -30.81 1.64 -31.35
C ASP A 893 -31.64 2.13 -30.14
N GLY A 894 -31.30 1.72 -28.92
CA GLY A 894 -31.99 2.11 -27.69
C GLY A 894 -33.18 1.23 -27.30
N THR A 895 -33.65 0.32 -28.16
CA THR A 895 -34.69 -0.67 -27.81
C THR A 895 -34.23 -1.51 -26.62
N LEU A 896 -35.06 -1.65 -25.59
CA LEU A 896 -34.82 -2.54 -24.46
C LEU A 896 -35.51 -3.88 -24.69
N LEU A 897 -34.83 -4.97 -24.34
CA LEU A 897 -35.35 -6.34 -24.37
C LEU A 897 -35.34 -6.97 -22.97
N LEU A 898 -36.36 -7.77 -22.66
CA LEU A 898 -36.42 -8.68 -21.53
C LEU A 898 -37.00 -10.02 -22.01
N GLY A 899 -36.25 -11.11 -21.86
CA GLY A 899 -36.80 -12.45 -22.10
C GLY A 899 -37.63 -12.89 -20.89
N VAL A 900 -38.81 -13.47 -21.13
CA VAL A 900 -39.74 -13.97 -20.11
C VAL A 900 -40.25 -15.35 -20.52
N ASP A 901 -40.27 -16.30 -19.59
CA ASP A 901 -40.82 -17.64 -19.81
C ASP A 901 -41.70 -18.13 -18.66
N TYR A 902 -42.42 -19.22 -18.95
CA TYR A 902 -43.47 -19.76 -18.10
C TYR A 902 -43.32 -21.26 -17.90
N ASP A 903 -43.70 -21.77 -16.73
CA ASP A 903 -43.71 -23.18 -16.34
C ASP A 903 -42.44 -23.96 -16.72
N GLY A 904 -41.27 -23.42 -16.36
CA GLY A 904 -39.98 -24.10 -16.53
C GLY A 904 -39.60 -24.41 -17.98
N GLY A 905 -40.26 -23.79 -18.95
CA GLY A 905 -40.08 -24.06 -20.38
C GLY A 905 -41.19 -24.90 -21.03
N ASP A 906 -42.18 -25.39 -20.27
CA ASP A 906 -43.40 -26.00 -20.83
C ASP A 906 -44.43 -24.92 -21.28
N GLY A 907 -44.24 -23.66 -20.88
CA GLY A 907 -45.01 -22.50 -21.33
C GLY A 907 -44.34 -21.71 -22.47
N PRO A 908 -44.98 -20.66 -23.00
CA PRO A 908 -44.45 -19.88 -24.11
C PRO A 908 -43.22 -19.04 -23.70
N PHE A 909 -42.20 -19.01 -24.56
CA PHE A 909 -41.10 -18.05 -24.46
C PHE A 909 -41.52 -16.72 -25.12
N LEU A 910 -41.37 -15.61 -24.41
CA LEU A 910 -41.72 -14.27 -24.86
C LEU A 910 -40.51 -13.34 -24.77
N MET A 911 -40.36 -12.45 -25.75
CA MET A 911 -39.34 -11.41 -25.80
C MET A 911 -40.02 -10.05 -25.68
N TRP A 912 -40.14 -9.53 -24.46
CA TRP A 912 -40.76 -8.24 -24.18
C TRP A 912 -39.88 -7.10 -24.71
N ARG A 913 -40.50 -6.04 -25.24
CA ARG A 913 -39.78 -4.94 -25.90
C ARG A 913 -40.26 -3.57 -25.43
N SER A 914 -39.33 -2.67 -25.13
CA SER A 914 -39.63 -1.25 -24.88
C SER A 914 -38.84 -0.34 -25.81
N LYS A 915 -39.44 0.79 -26.19
CA LYS A 915 -38.83 1.88 -26.99
C LYS A 915 -38.85 3.23 -26.27
N ASP A 916 -39.41 3.30 -25.06
CA ASP A 916 -39.65 4.54 -24.31
C ASP A 916 -38.85 4.59 -22.98
N ASN A 917 -37.70 3.93 -22.99
CA ASN A 917 -36.81 3.75 -21.84
C ASN A 917 -37.44 2.91 -20.70
N GLY A 918 -38.25 1.91 -21.06
CA GLY A 918 -38.81 0.90 -20.16
C GLY A 918 -40.07 1.31 -19.39
N LYS A 919 -40.75 2.39 -19.81
CA LYS A 919 -42.01 2.84 -19.21
C LYS A 919 -43.19 1.98 -19.67
N THR A 920 -43.20 1.61 -20.95
CA THR A 920 -44.15 0.64 -21.52
C THR A 920 -43.41 -0.50 -22.19
N TRP A 921 -44.06 -1.67 -22.24
CA TRP A 921 -43.52 -2.91 -22.77
C TRP A 921 -44.55 -3.60 -23.64
N ASP A 922 -44.21 -3.84 -24.91
CA ASP A 922 -44.88 -4.86 -25.73
C ASP A 922 -44.52 -6.23 -25.18
N LYS A 923 -45.54 -6.98 -24.75
CA LYS A 923 -45.42 -8.32 -24.15
C LYS A 923 -45.76 -9.45 -25.14
N THR A 924 -46.11 -9.12 -26.38
CA THR A 924 -46.72 -10.06 -27.35
C THR A 924 -45.70 -10.79 -28.24
N GLY A 925 -44.46 -10.29 -28.31
CA GLY A 925 -43.41 -10.86 -29.14
C GLY A 925 -43.03 -12.27 -28.72
N LYS A 926 -43.47 -13.28 -29.48
CA LYS A 926 -43.05 -14.68 -29.29
C LYS A 926 -41.56 -14.87 -29.54
N CYS A 927 -40.97 -15.82 -28.81
CA CYS A 927 -39.60 -16.29 -28.99
C CYS A 927 -39.60 -17.82 -29.20
N GLU A 928 -38.66 -18.31 -30.01
CA GLU A 928 -38.49 -19.73 -30.34
C GLU A 928 -37.01 -20.15 -30.19
N PRO A 929 -36.62 -20.73 -29.04
CA PRO A 929 -35.32 -21.34 -28.88
C PRO A 929 -35.31 -22.75 -29.49
N LYS A 930 -34.48 -22.97 -30.51
CA LYS A 930 -34.38 -24.26 -31.22
C LYS A 930 -33.49 -25.23 -30.45
N ASP A 931 -33.79 -26.52 -30.55
CA ASP A 931 -33.02 -27.61 -29.92
C ASP A 931 -32.78 -27.42 -28.41
N PHE A 932 -33.73 -26.77 -27.74
CA PHE A 932 -33.72 -26.51 -26.31
C PHE A 932 -34.86 -27.24 -25.59
N LYS A 933 -34.50 -27.99 -24.54
CA LYS A 933 -35.42 -28.41 -23.49
C LYS A 933 -34.65 -28.55 -22.18
N SER A 934 -34.98 -27.74 -21.18
CA SER A 934 -34.57 -27.98 -19.80
C SER A 934 -35.55 -27.33 -18.82
N LYS A 935 -35.80 -28.01 -17.70
CA LYS A 935 -36.73 -27.68 -16.61
C LYS A 935 -36.60 -26.27 -16.00
N TYR A 936 -35.49 -25.57 -16.29
CA TYR A 936 -35.24 -24.21 -15.83
C TYR A 936 -35.88 -23.12 -16.72
N GLY A 937 -36.29 -23.48 -17.94
CA GLY A 937 -36.71 -22.52 -18.97
C GLY A 937 -35.52 -21.85 -19.68
N PHE A 938 -35.77 -21.32 -20.88
CA PHE A 938 -34.74 -20.70 -21.74
C PHE A 938 -34.29 -19.33 -21.24
N PHE A 939 -35.16 -18.63 -20.51
CA PHE A 939 -34.87 -17.35 -19.85
C PHE A 939 -34.75 -17.54 -18.34
N GLY A 940 -35.59 -18.40 -17.73
CA GLY A 940 -35.54 -18.78 -16.32
C GLY A 940 -34.26 -19.52 -15.90
N GLY A 941 -33.54 -20.13 -16.84
CA GLY A 941 -32.17 -20.66 -16.70
C GLY A 941 -31.09 -19.58 -16.47
N GLU A 942 -31.38 -18.59 -15.63
CA GLU A 942 -30.50 -17.49 -15.22
C GLU A 942 -29.82 -16.79 -16.42
N THR A 943 -30.54 -16.69 -17.54
CA THR A 943 -29.97 -16.39 -18.87
C THR A 943 -29.45 -14.97 -19.01
N TRP A 944 -28.25 -14.84 -19.56
CA TRP A 944 -27.60 -13.57 -19.88
C TRP A 944 -27.75 -13.21 -21.35
N LEU A 945 -28.28 -12.01 -21.65
CA LEU A 945 -28.38 -11.48 -23.02
C LEU A 945 -27.27 -10.47 -23.32
N TRP A 946 -26.58 -10.64 -24.44
CA TRP A 946 -25.48 -9.75 -24.87
C TRP A 946 -25.55 -9.46 -26.38
N GLN A 947 -25.41 -8.21 -26.80
CA GLN A 947 -25.40 -7.83 -28.22
C GLN A 947 -23.96 -7.69 -28.76
N ALA A 948 -23.66 -8.37 -29.87
CA ALA A 948 -22.43 -8.24 -30.65
C ALA A 948 -22.39 -6.92 -31.43
N ARG A 949 -21.23 -6.57 -32.02
CA ARG A 949 -21.07 -5.32 -32.79
C ARG A 949 -21.83 -5.35 -34.13
N SER A 950 -22.02 -6.54 -34.69
CA SER A 950 -22.92 -6.83 -35.83
C SER A 950 -24.40 -6.54 -35.54
N GLY A 951 -24.77 -6.38 -34.27
CA GLY A 951 -26.16 -6.26 -33.82
C GLY A 951 -26.83 -7.60 -33.48
N LYS A 952 -26.17 -8.74 -33.75
CA LYS A 952 -26.62 -10.08 -33.36
C LYS A 952 -26.70 -10.22 -31.85
N ILE A 953 -27.68 -10.97 -31.35
CA ILE A 953 -27.90 -11.19 -29.92
C ILE A 953 -27.42 -12.59 -29.55
N TRP A 954 -26.64 -12.69 -28.48
CA TRP A 954 -26.26 -13.94 -27.83
C TRP A 954 -27.05 -14.11 -26.54
N ALA A 955 -27.47 -15.35 -26.27
CA ALA A 955 -28.01 -15.78 -24.99
C ALA A 955 -27.07 -16.84 -24.41
N LEU A 956 -26.57 -16.60 -23.20
CA LEU A 956 -25.81 -17.57 -22.41
C LEU A 956 -26.81 -18.17 -21.41
N VAL A 957 -27.18 -19.44 -21.61
CA VAL A 957 -28.28 -20.12 -20.90
C VAL A 957 -27.73 -21.19 -19.97
N ARG A 958 -28.09 -21.19 -18.68
CA ARG A 958 -27.83 -22.33 -17.77
C ARG A 958 -28.79 -23.47 -18.13
N VAL A 959 -28.28 -24.69 -18.18
CA VAL A 959 -29.10 -25.89 -18.41
C VAL A 959 -28.87 -26.95 -17.34
N ASP A 960 -29.88 -27.78 -17.10
CA ASP A 960 -29.69 -29.01 -16.33
C ASP A 960 -28.78 -29.96 -17.13
N SER A 961 -27.65 -30.34 -16.54
CA SER A 961 -26.66 -31.18 -17.21
C SER A 961 -27.17 -32.59 -17.57
N ASN A 962 -28.22 -33.10 -16.93
CA ASN A 962 -28.82 -34.41 -17.20
C ASN A 962 -29.81 -34.35 -18.38
N GLU A 963 -30.43 -33.19 -18.63
CA GLU A 963 -31.34 -32.98 -19.76
C GLU A 963 -30.59 -32.61 -21.05
N LEU A 964 -29.55 -31.77 -20.94
CA LEU A 964 -28.76 -31.28 -22.08
C LEU A 964 -27.24 -31.45 -21.81
N PRO A 965 -26.71 -32.68 -21.70
CA PRO A 965 -25.30 -32.91 -21.37
C PRO A 965 -24.30 -32.34 -22.40
N ILE A 966 -23.13 -31.93 -21.91
CA ILE A 966 -21.94 -31.67 -22.75
C ILE A 966 -21.61 -32.96 -23.49
N LYS A 967 -21.56 -32.89 -24.83
CA LYS A 967 -21.37 -34.08 -25.67
C LYS A 967 -20.06 -34.80 -25.34
N ASP A 968 -20.11 -36.13 -25.31
CA ASP A 968 -18.97 -37.04 -25.11
C ASP A 968 -18.19 -36.83 -23.78
N ARG A 969 -18.81 -36.18 -22.78
CA ARG A 969 -18.24 -35.93 -21.44
C ARG A 969 -19.17 -36.49 -20.34
N PRO A 970 -18.72 -37.45 -19.50
CA PRO A 970 -19.59 -38.02 -18.47
C PRO A 970 -19.82 -37.07 -17.29
N ILE A 971 -21.08 -36.89 -16.90
CA ILE A 971 -21.49 -36.17 -15.70
C ILE A 971 -20.98 -36.92 -14.46
N LYS A 972 -20.32 -36.22 -13.54
CA LYS A 972 -19.72 -36.81 -12.32
C LYS A 972 -20.56 -36.62 -11.05
N ALA A 973 -21.58 -35.75 -11.07
CA ALA A 973 -22.45 -35.51 -9.93
C ALA A 973 -23.89 -35.24 -10.40
N GLY A 974 -24.85 -36.03 -9.92
CA GLY A 974 -26.27 -35.93 -10.30
C GLY A 974 -27.02 -34.82 -9.55
N ASN A 975 -26.52 -33.59 -9.59
CA ASN A 975 -27.12 -32.44 -8.92
C ASN A 975 -26.88 -31.13 -9.71
N ASP A 976 -27.62 -30.07 -9.37
CA ASP A 976 -27.63 -28.78 -10.08
C ASP A 976 -26.33 -27.97 -9.95
N GLN A 977 -25.38 -28.42 -9.12
CA GLN A 977 -24.05 -27.83 -8.98
C GLN A 977 -23.07 -28.37 -10.03
N SER A 978 -23.49 -29.35 -10.84
CA SER A 978 -22.80 -29.81 -12.07
C SER A 978 -23.31 -29.14 -13.36
N ASP A 979 -24.31 -28.26 -13.26
CA ASP A 979 -24.87 -27.53 -14.41
C ASP A 979 -23.80 -26.68 -15.11
N HIS A 980 -24.05 -26.38 -16.38
CA HIS A 980 -23.16 -25.62 -17.26
C HIS A 980 -23.96 -24.67 -18.15
N PHE A 981 -23.27 -23.92 -19.02
CA PHE A 981 -23.89 -22.96 -19.92
C PHE A 981 -23.83 -23.42 -21.38
N ILE A 982 -24.82 -23.01 -22.16
CA ILE A 982 -24.87 -23.19 -23.62
C ILE A 982 -25.04 -21.82 -24.28
N LEU A 983 -24.31 -21.59 -25.37
CA LEU A 983 -24.47 -20.41 -26.24
C LEU A 983 -25.59 -20.65 -27.25
N PHE A 984 -26.54 -19.73 -27.27
CA PHE A 984 -27.51 -19.55 -28.34
C PHE A 984 -27.29 -18.20 -29.01
N SER A 985 -27.66 -18.06 -30.28
CA SER A 985 -27.56 -16.78 -30.99
C SER A 985 -28.78 -16.48 -31.85
N SER A 986 -29.06 -15.19 -32.06
CA SER A 986 -30.22 -14.68 -32.77
C SER A 986 -29.84 -13.53 -33.69
N ALA A 987 -30.06 -13.73 -35.00
CA ALA A 987 -29.91 -12.70 -36.03
C ALA A 987 -31.18 -11.84 -36.23
N ASP A 988 -32.35 -12.33 -35.82
CA ASP A 988 -33.66 -11.69 -36.05
C ASP A 988 -34.13 -10.78 -34.89
N ARG A 989 -33.18 -10.37 -34.04
CA ARG A 989 -33.36 -9.54 -32.83
C ARG A 989 -34.18 -10.24 -31.73
N GLY A 990 -34.01 -11.55 -31.56
CA GLY A 990 -34.60 -12.33 -30.48
C GLY A 990 -36.05 -12.74 -30.74
N LYS A 991 -36.36 -13.19 -31.96
CA LYS A 991 -37.57 -13.97 -32.25
C LYS A 991 -37.24 -15.45 -32.33
N THR A 992 -36.11 -15.82 -32.93
CA THR A 992 -35.58 -17.19 -32.92
C THR A 992 -34.16 -17.20 -32.32
N PHE A 993 -33.80 -18.29 -31.65
CA PHE A 993 -32.47 -18.52 -31.11
C PHE A 993 -31.95 -19.90 -31.52
N ASP A 994 -30.86 -19.93 -32.28
CA ASP A 994 -30.18 -21.15 -32.71
C ASP A 994 -29.16 -21.60 -31.67
N ARG A 995 -29.12 -22.90 -31.31
CA ARG A 995 -28.07 -23.48 -30.45
C ARG A 995 -26.74 -23.48 -31.19
N ILE A 996 -25.69 -22.95 -30.57
CA ILE A 996 -24.35 -22.81 -31.21
C ILE A 996 -23.35 -23.80 -30.62
N ARG A 997 -23.11 -23.76 -29.31
CA ARG A 997 -22.16 -24.65 -28.62
C ARG A 997 -22.33 -24.62 -27.10
N ASP A 998 -21.89 -25.69 -26.45
CA ASP A 998 -21.72 -25.73 -25.00
C ASP A 998 -20.56 -24.79 -24.59
N PHE A 999 -20.59 -24.25 -23.37
CA PHE A 999 -19.76 -23.11 -22.95
C PHE A 999 -19.27 -23.25 -21.51
N GLY A 1000 -17.95 -23.44 -21.37
CA GLY A 1000 -17.29 -23.83 -20.12
C GLY A 1000 -17.25 -25.35 -19.93
N ASP A 1001 -17.05 -25.77 -18.69
CA ASP A 1001 -17.17 -27.16 -18.22
C ASP A 1001 -18.34 -27.32 -17.23
N TYR A 1002 -18.66 -28.56 -16.88
CA TYR A 1002 -19.63 -28.87 -15.82
C TYR A 1002 -19.26 -28.19 -14.49
N GLY A 1003 -20.23 -27.53 -13.87
CA GLY A 1003 -20.04 -26.72 -12.67
C GLY A 1003 -19.53 -25.29 -12.91
N GLU A 1004 -19.36 -24.86 -14.18
CA GLU A 1004 -18.96 -23.50 -14.54
C GLU A 1004 -20.18 -22.64 -14.91
N MET A 1005 -20.55 -21.71 -14.03
CA MET A 1005 -21.89 -21.11 -14.01
C MET A 1005 -21.92 -19.62 -13.68
N TYR A 1006 -23.11 -19.01 -13.85
CA TYR A 1006 -23.43 -17.62 -13.48
C TYR A 1006 -22.48 -16.63 -14.17
N MET A 1007 -22.45 -16.74 -15.50
CA MET A 1007 -21.51 -16.04 -16.35
C MET A 1007 -21.92 -14.58 -16.58
N SER A 1008 -20.95 -13.68 -16.54
CA SER A 1008 -21.12 -12.26 -16.92
C SER A 1008 -19.98 -11.82 -17.83
N ILE A 1009 -20.30 -11.04 -18.87
CA ILE A 1009 -19.34 -10.53 -19.88
C ILE A 1009 -19.27 -9.00 -19.82
N LEU A 1010 -18.09 -8.49 -19.51
CA LEU A 1010 -17.75 -7.06 -19.52
C LEU A 1010 -16.90 -6.72 -20.75
N ARG A 1011 -17.24 -5.61 -21.42
CA ARG A 1011 -16.36 -4.94 -22.41
C ARG A 1011 -15.37 -4.05 -21.67
N LEU A 1012 -14.06 -4.28 -21.86
CA LEU A 1012 -13.00 -3.50 -21.23
C LEU A 1012 -12.62 -2.28 -22.06
N GLN A 1013 -12.10 -1.25 -21.39
CA GLN A 1013 -11.65 0.02 -22.01
C GLN A 1013 -10.54 -0.18 -23.05
N ASP A 1014 -9.76 -1.27 -22.95
CA ASP A 1014 -8.68 -1.64 -23.88
C ASP A 1014 -9.13 -2.57 -25.03
N LYS A 1015 -10.44 -2.66 -25.27
CA LYS A 1015 -11.08 -3.49 -26.32
C LYS A 1015 -10.97 -5.00 -26.11
N ARG A 1016 -10.48 -5.49 -24.95
CA ARG A 1016 -10.68 -6.88 -24.54
C ARG A 1016 -12.10 -7.12 -24.02
N LEU A 1017 -12.47 -8.38 -23.90
CA LEU A 1017 -13.59 -8.80 -23.05
C LEU A 1017 -13.06 -9.41 -21.75
N LEU A 1018 -13.92 -9.46 -20.75
CA LEU A 1018 -13.71 -10.21 -19.52
C LEU A 1018 -14.94 -11.08 -19.25
N LEU A 1019 -14.75 -12.39 -19.24
CA LEU A 1019 -15.72 -13.35 -18.74
C LEU A 1019 -15.45 -13.56 -17.25
N THR A 1020 -16.49 -13.46 -16.43
CA THR A 1020 -16.45 -13.83 -15.01
C THR A 1020 -17.50 -14.89 -14.73
N PHE A 1021 -17.16 -15.88 -13.90
CA PHE A 1021 -18.02 -17.04 -13.64
C PHE A 1021 -17.69 -17.70 -12.30
N THR A 1022 -18.57 -18.60 -11.88
CA THR A 1022 -18.47 -19.41 -10.65
C THR A 1022 -18.05 -20.83 -10.99
N VAL A 1023 -17.29 -21.46 -10.09
CA VAL A 1023 -16.90 -22.86 -10.15
C VAL A 1023 -17.52 -23.60 -8.96
N ARG A 1024 -18.28 -24.66 -9.25
CA ARG A 1024 -18.96 -25.51 -8.26
C ARG A 1024 -18.62 -27.00 -8.45
N ASP A 1025 -18.89 -27.75 -7.38
CA ASP A 1025 -18.80 -29.22 -7.22
C ASP A 1025 -17.53 -29.90 -7.78
N LEU A 1026 -17.44 -30.03 -9.10
CA LEU A 1026 -16.52 -30.92 -9.81
C LEU A 1026 -15.08 -30.43 -9.90
N ASN A 1027 -14.85 -29.11 -9.84
CA ASN A 1027 -13.57 -28.48 -10.14
C ASN A 1027 -13.01 -27.65 -8.95
N PRO A 1028 -12.75 -28.25 -7.77
CA PRO A 1028 -12.24 -27.54 -6.59
C PRO A 1028 -10.82 -26.96 -6.81
N PRO A 1029 -10.44 -25.85 -6.14
CA PRO A 1029 -11.20 -25.13 -5.11
C PRO A 1029 -12.38 -24.33 -5.66
N LEU A 1030 -13.52 -24.35 -4.96
CA LEU A 1030 -14.76 -23.69 -5.41
C LEU A 1030 -14.70 -22.17 -5.17
N GLY A 1031 -15.45 -21.39 -5.96
CA GLY A 1031 -15.47 -19.93 -5.86
C GLY A 1031 -15.60 -19.24 -7.22
N VAL A 1032 -15.03 -18.04 -7.38
CA VAL A 1032 -15.16 -17.19 -8.58
C VAL A 1032 -13.88 -17.19 -9.41
N ARG A 1033 -14.04 -17.10 -10.73
CA ARG A 1033 -12.98 -17.03 -11.74
C ARG A 1033 -13.24 -15.88 -12.72
N ALA A 1034 -12.17 -15.43 -13.35
CA ALA A 1034 -12.24 -14.55 -14.50
C ALA A 1034 -11.25 -14.97 -15.60
N ILE A 1035 -11.64 -14.80 -16.87
CA ILE A 1035 -10.82 -15.12 -18.04
C ILE A 1035 -10.87 -13.93 -19.01
N PRO A 1036 -9.73 -13.35 -19.42
CA PRO A 1036 -9.68 -12.32 -20.46
C PRO A 1036 -9.94 -12.95 -21.84
N GLY A 1037 -10.80 -12.31 -22.63
CA GLY A 1037 -11.17 -12.77 -23.97
C GLY A 1037 -11.04 -11.69 -25.04
N LEU A 1038 -11.43 -12.08 -26.25
CA LEU A 1038 -11.47 -11.19 -27.42
C LEU A 1038 -12.91 -11.00 -27.87
N GLU A 1039 -13.26 -9.76 -28.21
CA GLU A 1039 -14.49 -9.47 -28.94
C GLU A 1039 -14.24 -9.71 -30.43
N THR A 1040 -15.20 -10.35 -31.11
CA THR A 1040 -15.26 -10.43 -32.57
C THR A 1040 -16.45 -9.62 -33.06
N ASP A 1041 -16.51 -9.29 -34.35
CA ASP A 1041 -17.61 -8.45 -34.87
C ASP A 1041 -18.99 -9.05 -34.59
N ASP A 1042 -19.09 -10.38 -34.65
CA ASP A 1042 -20.34 -11.13 -34.47
C ASP A 1042 -20.44 -11.89 -33.14
N GLY A 1043 -19.47 -11.78 -32.22
CA GLY A 1043 -19.42 -12.60 -31.00
C GLY A 1043 -18.21 -12.37 -30.09
N PHE A 1044 -17.71 -13.45 -29.50
CA PHE A 1044 -16.61 -13.43 -28.53
C PHE A 1044 -15.85 -14.77 -28.50
N GLU A 1045 -14.59 -14.73 -28.06
CA GLU A 1045 -13.80 -15.94 -27.78
C GLU A 1045 -13.06 -15.87 -26.43
N PHE A 1046 -13.04 -17.00 -25.71
CA PHE A 1046 -12.42 -17.20 -24.40
C PHE A 1046 -11.73 -18.58 -24.33
N ASP A 1047 -10.45 -18.63 -23.92
CA ASP A 1047 -9.70 -19.89 -23.73
C ASP A 1047 -9.89 -20.39 -22.29
N PHE A 1048 -10.92 -21.22 -22.06
CA PHE A 1048 -11.25 -21.78 -20.73
C PHE A 1048 -10.12 -22.58 -20.07
N ALA A 1049 -9.12 -23.02 -20.85
CA ALA A 1049 -7.99 -23.79 -20.34
C ALA A 1049 -6.87 -22.90 -19.76
N LYS A 1050 -6.87 -21.57 -19.96
CA LYS A 1050 -5.69 -20.71 -19.72
C LYS A 1050 -6.02 -19.33 -19.13
N ASP A 1051 -4.99 -18.67 -18.59
CA ASP A 1051 -5.03 -17.30 -18.01
C ASP A 1051 -6.18 -17.08 -17.00
N ARG A 1052 -6.50 -18.14 -16.26
CA ARG A 1052 -7.70 -18.25 -15.44
C ARG A 1052 -7.45 -17.64 -14.07
N VAL A 1053 -7.83 -16.38 -13.91
CA VAL A 1053 -7.70 -15.61 -12.67
C VAL A 1053 -8.59 -16.20 -11.58
N ILE A 1054 -8.02 -16.46 -10.42
CA ILE A 1054 -8.66 -17.10 -9.26
C ILE A 1054 -9.08 -16.02 -8.28
N LEU A 1055 -10.31 -15.51 -8.44
CA LEU A 1055 -10.84 -14.42 -7.62
C LEU A 1055 -11.27 -14.89 -6.22
N ASP A 1056 -11.98 -16.01 -6.10
CA ASP A 1056 -12.32 -16.64 -4.81
C ASP A 1056 -11.96 -18.14 -4.75
N THR A 1057 -11.57 -18.59 -3.56
CA THR A 1057 -11.36 -20.01 -3.18
C THR A 1057 -11.86 -20.34 -1.78
N LYS A 1058 -12.54 -19.41 -1.09
CA LYS A 1058 -12.93 -19.55 0.32
C LYS A 1058 -14.14 -20.44 0.51
N THR A 1059 -14.92 -20.68 -0.55
CA THR A 1059 -16.01 -21.65 -0.55
C THR A 1059 -15.45 -23.06 -0.37
N GLY A 1060 -15.74 -23.68 0.77
CA GLY A 1060 -15.24 -25.01 1.15
C GLY A 1060 -15.82 -26.16 0.31
N LYS A 1061 -15.62 -27.40 0.77
CA LYS A 1061 -16.05 -28.63 0.05
C LYS A 1061 -17.58 -28.78 -0.16
N ARG A 1062 -18.42 -27.88 0.39
CA ARG A 1062 -19.86 -27.92 0.16
C ARG A 1062 -20.17 -27.25 -1.19
N PRO A 1063 -20.81 -27.92 -2.17
CA PRO A 1063 -20.89 -27.45 -3.55
C PRO A 1063 -21.88 -26.29 -3.80
N GLN A 1064 -22.33 -25.57 -2.76
CA GLN A 1064 -23.37 -24.54 -2.86
C GLN A 1064 -23.10 -23.34 -1.94
N GLY A 1065 -23.64 -22.17 -2.29
CA GLY A 1065 -23.60 -20.96 -1.44
C GLY A 1065 -22.36 -20.09 -1.60
N GLY A 1066 -21.58 -20.28 -2.66
CA GLY A 1066 -20.55 -19.33 -3.11
C GLY A 1066 -20.66 -19.07 -4.61
N GLY A 1067 -20.03 -17.99 -5.08
CA GLY A 1067 -20.07 -17.56 -6.47
C GLY A 1067 -20.72 -16.20 -6.70
N PHE A 1068 -21.20 -16.03 -7.94
CA PHE A 1068 -21.76 -14.81 -8.54
C PHE A 1068 -20.69 -13.73 -8.62
N GLY A 1069 -20.01 -13.64 -9.78
CA GLY A 1069 -18.82 -12.79 -9.95
C GLY A 1069 -18.97 -11.53 -10.82
N PRO A 1070 -20.10 -10.79 -10.83
CA PRO A 1070 -20.27 -9.66 -11.72
C PRO A 1070 -19.23 -8.57 -11.45
N THR A 1071 -18.77 -7.95 -12.54
CA THR A 1071 -17.56 -7.13 -12.54
C THR A 1071 -17.76 -5.86 -13.36
N VAL A 1072 -17.23 -4.75 -12.85
CA VAL A 1072 -17.20 -3.44 -13.52
C VAL A 1072 -15.77 -2.89 -13.58
N GLN A 1073 -15.50 -2.00 -14.53
CA GLN A 1073 -14.20 -1.34 -14.67
C GLN A 1073 -14.29 0.17 -14.39
N LEU A 1074 -13.50 0.65 -13.44
CA LEU A 1074 -13.36 2.06 -13.09
C LEU A 1074 -12.54 2.83 -14.13
N LYS A 1075 -12.59 4.17 -14.10
CA LYS A 1075 -11.85 5.07 -15.02
C LYS A 1075 -10.32 4.96 -14.94
N ASP A 1076 -9.77 4.34 -13.89
CA ASP A 1076 -8.32 4.11 -13.72
C ASP A 1076 -7.88 2.68 -14.13
N GLY A 1077 -8.77 1.93 -14.78
CA GLY A 1077 -8.57 0.53 -15.17
C GLY A 1077 -8.81 -0.49 -14.06
N THR A 1078 -9.08 -0.09 -12.81
CA THR A 1078 -9.43 -1.02 -11.71
C THR A 1078 -10.67 -1.82 -12.07
N LEU A 1079 -10.58 -3.14 -11.92
CA LEU A 1079 -11.70 -4.06 -11.94
C LEU A 1079 -12.23 -4.23 -10.51
N VAL A 1080 -13.54 -4.16 -10.36
CA VAL A 1080 -14.24 -4.37 -9.09
C VAL A 1080 -15.20 -5.51 -9.32
N THR A 1081 -14.97 -6.62 -8.63
CA THR A 1081 -15.78 -7.84 -8.72
C THR A 1081 -16.41 -8.12 -7.36
N SER A 1082 -17.74 -8.13 -7.29
CA SER A 1082 -18.47 -8.63 -6.11
C SER A 1082 -18.65 -10.13 -6.18
N TYR A 1083 -18.71 -10.81 -5.04
CA TYR A 1083 -19.14 -12.20 -4.93
C TYR A 1083 -19.61 -12.58 -3.53
N SER A 1084 -20.19 -13.78 -3.45
CA SER A 1084 -20.50 -14.47 -2.19
C SER A 1084 -19.58 -15.68 -2.01
N TYR A 1085 -19.26 -16.04 -0.77
CA TYR A 1085 -18.55 -17.29 -0.44
C TYR A 1085 -19.17 -17.96 0.79
N ARG A 1086 -19.06 -19.29 0.88
CA ARG A 1086 -19.54 -20.07 2.04
C ARG A 1086 -18.39 -20.40 2.99
N SER A 1087 -18.50 -19.91 4.23
CA SER A 1087 -17.53 -20.13 5.31
C SER A 1087 -17.57 -21.55 5.88
N GLN A 1088 -16.59 -21.90 6.71
CA GLN A 1088 -16.50 -23.18 7.44
C GLN A 1088 -17.63 -23.35 8.46
N ASP A 1089 -18.15 -22.25 9.03
CA ASP A 1089 -19.36 -22.25 9.87
C ASP A 1089 -20.66 -22.46 9.06
N ASN A 1090 -20.54 -22.64 7.75
CA ASN A 1090 -21.62 -22.89 6.80
C ASN A 1090 -22.61 -21.71 6.65
N LYS A 1091 -22.19 -20.47 6.94
CA LYS A 1091 -22.90 -19.25 6.51
C LYS A 1091 -22.39 -18.75 5.16
N THR A 1092 -23.17 -17.89 4.48
CA THR A 1092 -22.64 -17.09 3.35
C THR A 1092 -22.19 -15.71 3.80
N HIS A 1093 -21.23 -15.13 3.09
CA HIS A 1093 -20.77 -13.75 3.29
C HIS A 1093 -20.56 -13.10 1.93
N LEU A 1094 -20.74 -11.77 1.85
CA LEU A 1094 -20.42 -10.99 0.67
C LEU A 1094 -18.99 -10.44 0.75
N GLU A 1095 -18.36 -10.28 -0.40
CA GLU A 1095 -17.06 -9.61 -0.52
C GLU A 1095 -16.94 -8.94 -1.89
N VAL A 1096 -16.17 -7.85 -1.95
CA VAL A 1096 -15.69 -7.24 -3.19
C VAL A 1096 -14.18 -7.41 -3.25
N VAL A 1097 -13.67 -7.87 -4.40
CA VAL A 1097 -12.25 -7.79 -4.74
C VAL A 1097 -12.02 -6.68 -5.76
N ARG A 1098 -11.07 -5.79 -5.44
CA ARG A 1098 -10.53 -4.80 -6.37
C ARG A 1098 -9.19 -5.30 -6.91
N TRP A 1099 -9.02 -5.32 -8.22
CA TRP A 1099 -7.84 -5.88 -8.88
C TRP A 1099 -7.59 -5.18 -10.22
N LYS A 1100 -6.47 -5.45 -10.88
CA LYS A 1100 -6.19 -4.96 -12.25
C LYS A 1100 -5.73 -6.08 -13.16
N LEU A 1101 -6.36 -6.21 -14.32
CA LEU A 1101 -5.75 -6.91 -15.45
C LEU A 1101 -4.60 -6.05 -15.99
N PRO A 1102 -3.38 -6.60 -16.15
CA PRO A 1102 -2.31 -5.92 -16.86
C PRO A 1102 -2.76 -5.53 -18.27
N THR A 1103 -2.39 -4.31 -18.70
CA THR A 1103 -2.61 -3.82 -20.06
C THR A 1103 -1.88 -4.71 -21.08
N LYS A 1104 -2.38 -4.72 -22.33
CA LYS A 1104 -1.87 -5.59 -23.39
C LYS A 1104 -0.46 -5.22 -23.85
#